data_AF-A0AAV3Z2E6-F1
#
_entry.id   AF-A0AAV3Z2E6-F1
#
_cell.length_a   1.000
_cell.length_b   1.000
_cell.length_c   1.000
_cell.angle_alpha   90.00
_cell.angle_beta   90.00
_cell.angle_gamma   90.00
#
_symmetry.space_group_name_H-M   'P 1'
#
loop_
_entity.id
_entity.type
_entity.pdbx_description
1 polymer ?
#
loop_
_entity_poly.entity_id
_entity_poly.type
_entity_poly.pdbx_seq_one_letter_code
_entity_poly.pdbx_strand_id
1 'polypeptide(L)'
;MAEEDEGVKCDDDPCDGQIVLSIPVPSFPRVNSTPDALGELQVKQFEIQPSFQISSKEREDSPKPSHQQEQRHTQQQQKNDLHQKREQLPQPNQAKLQKKQLSWSCEDVRFIETFDHSTPETATDQSDDPSFKTLELSRGELVKKYQLHGFVALIFLVTVVSVSLSWHYRNLATQILHSSQTIFFNPRTRQLTLSGPDKSRSITGKVGLDMPSWQLPLHCPIVMGDNPHEKECVWKNNAILRIGHVTNGAASVQNLVECYNVSWESLHPQHVPYDCFDIGDEQWYGPSNQSESVYPIRGKFVFNPTNYTVGNNGLFSSAVDFYWLSAKGVALLVNGDNPVQVYWNQTGDNKVCILSNYTGPFYHQENHLIAPHLNYTLCTGFDTRTTHSFMLSMRTKKGSQHTLQNLDSLRGSHWSMKGYLGETEVNQSHVINLAGKLQDFGFDDIQISMDNNWQAEHGDLTFDPTRFPNVTQMLEDLSSLNCRLTMVVSPYFHFSSTNFKQCTDESKFVKDAGGWVTGLVHSEFGLAAIADITASEVADWFQKKLYLLKLGSETGSDVSVDTSKAEETVIQAFRLTYGRGAWLPYKPHFRLGESGTPNMFRRRMTEALSSMASPFIVEHTSDTSHVRSFIPVQATLITRGNRPCLTGILETALTLGLMGYPYIMADGITADDKKELRTGELSLELYVRWLELATIFPAYQHPVTPWHFKDVDLAVAMTINLTRHNEAIKMSVLEESDVLEELSRGFPILRPVWWNEPANQTTHSLEMKDEFLVGSKLLVAPVLCEGVRSRDINLPRGVWQDYHTPTRYEIGPATIRAYQVPLGRSGEDGGDDDDDDDDDDDDDDDDDDDDDDDDGGDVMKCDDGDDDDGGGVDDDDGGGGGGDDDGGGGGGDDDDDDDDDDDDDDDDDDDDDDDEK
;
A
#
# COMPACT_ATOMS: atom_id res chain seq x y z
N MET A 1 -8.28 38.00 -52.15
CA MET A 1 -8.17 39.26 -51.37
C MET A 1 -8.51 38.82 -49.95
N ALA A 2 -7.51 38.30 -49.22
CA ALA A 2 -6.52 39.03 -48.37
C ALA A 2 -7.26 39.62 -47.15
N GLU A 3 -6.95 39.26 -45.90
CA GLU A 3 -5.69 39.36 -45.12
C GLU A 3 -5.58 38.13 -44.15
N GLU A 4 -4.49 37.34 -43.97
CA GLU A 4 -3.16 37.56 -43.32
C GLU A 4 -3.25 38.40 -42.02
N ASP A 5 -2.77 38.08 -40.82
CA ASP A 5 -1.77 37.18 -40.20
C ASP A 5 -2.16 37.14 -38.67
N GLU A 6 -1.78 36.23 -37.76
CA GLU A 6 -0.45 35.70 -37.43
C GLU A 6 -0.57 34.28 -36.86
N GLY A 7 0.25 33.35 -37.37
CA GLY A 7 0.40 32.01 -36.83
C GLY A 7 1.38 31.96 -35.66
N VAL A 8 0.95 31.36 -34.55
CA VAL A 8 1.84 30.86 -33.49
C VAL A 8 2.56 29.63 -34.04
N LYS A 9 3.88 29.73 -34.20
CA LYS A 9 4.76 28.58 -34.46
C LYS A 9 4.85 27.75 -33.19
N CYS A 10 4.37 26.51 -33.25
CA CYS A 10 4.79 25.47 -32.32
C CYS A 10 6.18 24.97 -32.77
N ASP A 11 7.18 25.10 -31.90
CA ASP A 11 8.47 24.44 -32.07
C ASP A 11 8.28 22.91 -31.85
N ASP A 12 9.11 22.14 -32.55
CA ASP A 12 9.05 20.70 -32.76
C ASP A 12 8.97 19.86 -31.46
N ASP A 13 7.77 19.43 -31.07
CA ASP A 13 7.47 18.21 -30.30
C ASP A 13 6.01 17.78 -30.60
N PRO A 14 5.70 16.48 -30.81
CA PRO A 14 4.38 16.06 -31.24
C PRO A 14 3.36 16.24 -30.09
N CYS A 15 2.35 17.08 -30.33
CA CYS A 15 1.12 17.11 -29.53
C CYS A 15 0.31 15.83 -29.78
N ASP A 16 0.76 14.70 -29.23
CA ASP A 16 -0.02 13.47 -29.20
C ASP A 16 -0.81 13.37 -27.90
N GLY A 17 -2.13 13.23 -28.03
CA GLY A 17 -3.03 12.77 -26.96
C GLY A 17 -4.06 13.81 -26.50
N GLN A 18 -5.29 13.71 -27.01
CA GLN A 18 -6.47 14.26 -26.34
C GLN A 18 -6.66 13.51 -25.02
N ILE A 19 -6.81 14.26 -23.92
CA ILE A 19 -6.92 13.72 -22.57
C ILE A 19 -8.31 14.05 -22.03
N VAL A 20 -9.01 13.04 -21.53
CA VAL A 20 -10.43 13.11 -21.15
C VAL A 20 -10.57 13.27 -19.64
N LEU A 21 -11.39 14.23 -19.21
CA LEU A 21 -11.70 14.52 -17.82
C LEU A 21 -13.06 13.89 -17.49
N SER A 22 -13.09 12.73 -16.82
CA SER A 22 -14.35 12.15 -16.34
C SER A 22 -14.59 12.59 -14.90
N ILE A 23 -15.64 13.39 -14.72
CA ILE A 23 -16.16 13.82 -13.42
C ILE A 23 -17.55 13.22 -13.31
N PRO A 24 -18.03 12.67 -12.21
CA PRO A 24 -19.28 11.94 -12.27
C PRO A 24 -20.52 12.81 -12.53
N VAL A 25 -21.29 12.40 -13.55
CA VAL A 25 -22.75 12.21 -13.66
C VAL A 25 -23.41 12.90 -14.87
N PRO A 26 -24.13 12.15 -15.73
CA PRO A 26 -25.06 12.73 -16.69
C PRO A 26 -26.43 13.08 -16.07
N SER A 27 -27.00 14.21 -16.48
CA SER A 27 -28.37 14.62 -16.15
C SER A 27 -29.39 13.85 -16.99
N PHE A 28 -30.41 13.23 -16.38
CA PHE A 28 -31.49 12.60 -17.17
C PHE A 28 -32.91 12.75 -16.58
N PRO A 29 -33.92 12.84 -17.46
CA PRO A 29 -35.33 13.00 -17.08
C PRO A 29 -35.99 11.69 -16.63
N ARG A 30 -37.13 11.83 -15.93
CA ARG A 30 -37.96 10.71 -15.41
C ARG A 30 -38.27 9.67 -16.49
N VAL A 31 -37.96 8.41 -16.19
CA VAL A 31 -38.61 7.25 -16.84
C VAL A 31 -40.01 7.13 -16.24
N ASN A 32 -41.03 7.49 -17.00
CA ASN A 32 -42.40 7.16 -16.63
C ASN A 32 -42.58 5.65 -16.76
N SER A 33 -43.08 5.05 -15.68
CA SER A 33 -43.38 3.63 -15.55
C SER A 33 -44.42 3.17 -16.58
N THR A 34 -43.97 2.59 -17.70
CA THR A 34 -44.75 1.64 -18.51
C THR A 34 -43.80 0.59 -19.11
N PRO A 35 -44.10 -0.72 -19.03
CA PRO A 35 -43.18 -1.80 -19.44
C PRO A 35 -42.85 -1.89 -20.95
N ASP A 36 -43.49 -1.10 -21.81
CA ASP A 36 -43.41 -1.26 -23.28
C ASP A 36 -42.46 -0.27 -23.99
N ALA A 37 -41.71 0.56 -23.27
CA ALA A 37 -40.88 1.61 -23.87
C ALA A 37 -39.35 1.33 -23.93
N LEU A 38 -38.92 0.09 -23.67
CA LEU A 38 -37.50 -0.33 -23.74
C LEU A 38 -37.04 -0.79 -25.14
N GLY A 39 -37.81 -0.49 -26.19
CA GLY A 39 -37.59 -1.01 -27.55
C GLY A 39 -36.83 -0.13 -28.54
N GLU A 40 -36.61 1.17 -28.29
CA GLU A 40 -36.04 2.07 -29.30
C GLU A 40 -35.07 3.11 -28.73
N LEU A 41 -33.88 2.66 -28.36
CA LEU A 41 -32.68 3.50 -28.38
C LEU A 41 -31.76 2.94 -29.48
N GLN A 42 -31.99 3.42 -30.70
CA GLN A 42 -31.08 3.11 -31.81
C GLN A 42 -29.69 3.67 -31.49
N VAL A 43 -28.77 2.74 -31.32
CA VAL A 43 -27.32 2.96 -31.39
C VAL A 43 -27.02 3.72 -32.68
N LYS A 44 -26.72 5.02 -32.58
CA LYS A 44 -26.00 5.71 -33.65
C LYS A 44 -24.59 5.14 -33.68
N GLN A 45 -24.41 4.15 -34.54
CA GLN A 45 -23.15 3.58 -34.94
C GLN A 45 -22.27 4.73 -35.50
N PHE A 46 -21.26 5.17 -34.75
CA PHE A 46 -20.25 6.06 -35.27
C PHE A 46 -19.33 5.25 -36.19
N GLU A 47 -19.53 5.35 -37.50
CA GLU A 47 -18.57 4.90 -38.51
C GLU A 47 -17.27 5.72 -38.37
N ILE A 48 -16.24 5.12 -37.79
CA ILE A 48 -14.86 5.57 -37.99
C ILE A 48 -14.44 5.02 -39.35
N GLN A 49 -14.31 5.90 -40.36
CA GLN A 49 -13.77 5.51 -41.66
C GLN A 49 -12.26 5.21 -41.54
N PRO A 50 -11.79 4.00 -41.90
CA PRO A 50 -10.37 3.74 -42.02
C PRO A 50 -9.92 4.10 -43.44
N SER A 51 -9.32 5.28 -43.61
CA SER A 51 -8.61 5.61 -44.83
C SER A 51 -7.15 5.22 -44.71
N PHE A 52 -6.77 4.00 -45.10
CA PHE A 52 -5.45 3.70 -45.68
C PHE A 52 -5.49 2.34 -46.41
N GLN A 53 -5.59 2.40 -47.74
CA GLN A 53 -5.33 1.26 -48.62
C GLN A 53 -3.81 1.09 -48.78
N ILE A 54 -3.28 -0.08 -48.42
CA ILE A 54 -2.04 -0.58 -49.02
C ILE A 54 -2.31 -1.99 -49.58
N SER A 55 -2.09 -2.09 -50.88
CA SER A 55 -2.24 -3.25 -51.75
C SER A 55 -1.51 -4.50 -51.23
N SER A 56 -2.26 -5.58 -51.10
CA SER A 56 -1.78 -6.96 -51.04
C SER A 56 -0.96 -7.35 -52.27
N LYS A 57 0.19 -7.99 -52.07
CA LYS A 57 0.74 -8.97 -53.01
C LYS A 57 1.49 -10.05 -52.23
N GLU A 58 0.92 -11.24 -52.27
CA GLU A 58 1.44 -12.51 -51.75
C GLU A 58 2.79 -12.87 -52.39
N ARG A 59 3.69 -13.49 -51.61
CA ARG A 59 4.27 -14.79 -51.98
C ARG A 59 5.05 -15.46 -50.85
N GLU A 60 4.75 -16.75 -50.71
CA GLU A 60 5.42 -17.78 -49.92
C GLU A 60 6.90 -17.97 -50.30
N ASP A 61 7.68 -18.38 -49.30
CA ASP A 61 8.63 -19.52 -49.29
C ASP A 61 9.95 -19.24 -48.55
N SER A 62 10.23 -20.08 -47.55
CA SER A 62 11.57 -20.36 -47.00
C SER A 62 12.16 -21.55 -47.78
N PRO A 63 13.50 -21.70 -47.98
CA PRO A 63 14.42 -22.07 -46.88
C PRO A 63 15.90 -21.57 -46.99
N LYS A 64 16.64 -21.67 -45.86
CA LYS A 64 18.12 -21.54 -45.70
C LYS A 64 18.90 -22.68 -46.44
N PRO A 65 20.27 -22.81 -46.44
CA PRO A 65 21.40 -21.98 -45.93
C PRO A 65 22.62 -21.80 -46.91
N SER A 66 23.60 -20.92 -46.62
CA SER A 66 25.07 -21.20 -46.62
C SER A 66 26.02 -19.97 -46.69
N HIS A 67 27.09 -20.08 -45.88
CA HIS A 67 28.49 -19.58 -45.95
C HIS A 67 28.90 -18.11 -46.23
N GLN A 68 29.56 -17.55 -45.19
CA GLN A 68 30.95 -17.05 -45.18
C GLN A 68 31.53 -16.46 -46.48
N GLN A 69 31.66 -15.13 -46.54
CA GLN A 69 32.86 -14.38 -46.94
C GLN A 69 32.52 -12.88 -46.99
N GLU A 70 33.03 -12.09 -46.04
CA GLU A 70 33.56 -10.72 -46.22
C GLU A 70 33.82 -10.06 -44.85
N GLN A 71 34.82 -10.61 -44.16
CA GLN A 71 35.64 -9.85 -43.22
C GLN A 71 36.97 -9.58 -43.91
N ARG A 72 37.19 -8.34 -44.38
CA ARG A 72 38.47 -7.65 -44.63
C ARG A 72 38.16 -6.40 -45.47
N HIS A 73 38.75 -5.26 -45.10
CA HIS A 73 38.40 -3.88 -45.50
C HIS A 73 37.29 -3.28 -44.61
N THR A 74 37.57 -2.84 -43.39
CA THR A 74 38.14 -1.50 -43.17
C THR A 74 38.67 -1.38 -41.73
N GLN A 75 39.81 -2.00 -41.46
CA GLN A 75 40.66 -1.70 -40.29
C GLN A 75 42.07 -1.40 -40.79
N GLN A 76 42.23 -0.32 -41.54
CA GLN A 76 43.56 0.23 -41.86
C GLN A 76 43.50 1.69 -42.30
N GLN A 77 42.81 2.54 -41.52
CA GLN A 77 42.86 3.99 -41.72
C GLN A 77 42.72 4.77 -40.40
N GLN A 78 43.38 4.29 -39.36
CA GLN A 78 43.72 5.04 -38.15
C GLN A 78 45.17 4.76 -37.79
N LYS A 79 46.10 5.44 -38.45
CA LYS A 79 47.47 5.71 -38.01
C LYS A 79 48.11 6.61 -39.03
N ASN A 80 47.91 7.92 -38.85
CA ASN A 80 48.73 9.06 -39.29
C ASN A 80 47.80 10.26 -39.34
N ASP A 81 47.65 10.96 -38.21
CA ASP A 81 47.50 12.41 -38.15
C ASP A 81 47.44 12.82 -36.68
N LEU A 82 48.59 12.69 -36.03
CA LEU A 82 48.87 13.24 -34.71
C LEU A 82 50.23 13.91 -34.79
N HIS A 83 50.29 15.06 -35.47
CA HIS A 83 51.25 16.14 -35.26
C HIS A 83 51.11 17.22 -36.35
N GLN A 84 50.29 18.25 -36.12
CA GLN A 84 50.66 19.68 -36.27
C GLN A 84 49.43 20.62 -36.23
N LYS A 85 49.60 21.72 -35.46
CA LYS A 85 48.78 22.95 -35.36
C LYS A 85 47.45 22.79 -34.62
N ARG A 86 47.25 23.22 -33.37
CA ARG A 86 47.55 24.49 -32.65
C ARG A 86 46.86 25.72 -33.26
N GLU A 87 45.97 26.29 -32.43
CA GLU A 87 45.40 27.65 -32.38
C GLU A 87 43.90 27.85 -32.72
N GLN A 88 43.20 28.35 -31.68
CA GLN A 88 42.04 29.26 -31.63
C GLN A 88 40.70 28.68 -31.15
N LEU A 89 40.34 29.10 -29.92
CA LEU A 89 39.03 29.02 -29.27
C LEU A 89 38.68 30.43 -28.75
N PRO A 90 37.41 30.89 -28.83
CA PRO A 90 36.98 32.18 -28.28
C PRO A 90 36.55 32.09 -26.81
N GLN A 91 36.70 33.20 -26.08
CA GLN A 91 36.42 33.40 -24.65
C GLN A 91 34.91 33.54 -24.33
N PRO A 92 34.48 33.25 -23.09
CA PRO A 92 33.24 33.78 -22.53
C PRO A 92 33.46 34.90 -21.49
N ASN A 93 32.47 35.79 -21.44
CA ASN A 93 32.39 37.07 -20.74
C ASN A 93 32.37 37.01 -19.21
N GLN A 94 32.89 38.07 -18.59
CA GLN A 94 32.80 38.38 -17.16
C GLN A 94 31.50 39.13 -16.82
N ALA A 95 30.85 38.75 -15.72
CA ALA A 95 29.94 39.64 -14.98
C ALA A 95 29.98 39.39 -13.46
N LYS A 96 30.60 40.37 -12.77
CA LYS A 96 30.40 40.91 -11.40
C LYS A 96 29.62 40.08 -10.35
N LEU A 97 30.31 39.74 -9.27
CA LEU A 97 29.73 39.47 -7.94
C LEU A 97 30.12 40.60 -6.97
N GLN A 98 29.10 41.27 -6.43
CA GLN A 98 29.20 42.34 -5.43
C GLN A 98 29.55 41.78 -4.05
N LYS A 99 30.45 42.47 -3.35
CA LYS A 99 30.70 42.30 -1.91
C LYS A 99 29.51 42.85 -1.11
N LYS A 100 28.96 42.06 -0.19
CA LYS A 100 28.22 42.56 0.98
C LYS A 100 28.81 41.95 2.24
N GLN A 101 29.16 42.83 3.18
CA GLN A 101 29.68 42.56 4.51
C GLN A 101 28.63 41.83 5.36
N LEU A 102 29.08 40.91 6.21
CA LEU A 102 28.41 40.55 7.46
C LEU A 102 29.47 40.42 8.56
N SER A 103 29.37 41.32 9.53
CA SER A 103 30.16 41.40 10.76
C SER A 103 29.48 40.64 11.88
N TRP A 104 30.21 39.84 12.64
CA TRP A 104 29.80 39.40 13.99
C TRP A 104 31.00 39.48 14.92
N SER A 105 30.82 40.19 16.04
CA SER A 105 31.76 40.29 17.17
C SER A 105 31.54 39.13 18.14
N CYS A 106 32.61 38.67 18.78
CA CYS A 106 32.52 37.78 19.94
C CYS A 106 32.76 38.59 21.22
N GLU A 107 31.74 38.61 22.08
CA GLU A 107 31.86 38.88 23.52
C GLU A 107 32.04 37.57 24.29
N ASP A 108 32.80 37.68 25.38
CA ASP A 108 32.72 36.99 26.66
C ASP A 108 32.58 35.47 26.75
N VAL A 109 33.66 34.84 27.25
CA VAL A 109 33.54 33.73 28.22
C VAL A 109 34.59 33.90 29.31
N ARG A 110 34.13 34.19 30.53
CA ARG A 110 34.87 34.12 31.80
C ARG A 110 35.02 32.65 32.22
N PHE A 111 36.17 32.26 32.74
CA PHE A 111 36.31 31.08 33.57
C PHE A 111 36.81 31.46 34.98
N ILE A 112 36.20 30.78 35.95
CA ILE A 112 36.27 30.96 37.40
C ILE A 112 37.51 30.22 37.92
N GLU A 113 38.36 30.90 38.70
CA GLU A 113 39.36 30.28 39.58
C GLU A 113 38.85 30.33 41.02
N THR A 114 38.93 29.20 41.74
CA THR A 114 38.74 29.13 43.20
C THR A 114 39.75 28.18 43.81
N PHE A 115 40.54 28.75 44.74
CA PHE A 115 41.26 28.18 45.90
C PHE A 115 42.30 27.07 45.64
N ASP A 116 43.50 27.08 46.24
CA ASP A 116 43.71 27.23 47.68
C ASP A 116 45.14 27.72 48.04
N HIS A 117 45.25 28.38 49.19
CA HIS A 117 46.46 28.93 49.80
C HIS A 117 46.91 28.06 50.98
N SER A 118 48.18 27.66 51.03
CA SER A 118 48.84 27.32 52.31
C SER A 118 50.37 27.51 52.25
N THR A 119 50.84 28.57 52.91
CA THR A 119 52.19 28.76 53.51
C THR A 119 52.27 27.98 54.86
N PRO A 120 53.41 27.82 55.58
CA PRO A 120 54.49 28.81 55.72
C PRO A 120 55.93 28.33 56.09
N GLU A 121 56.79 29.34 56.37
CA GLU A 121 58.04 29.35 57.16
C GLU A 121 59.32 28.80 56.49
N THR A 122 60.44 29.52 56.40
CA THR A 122 61.17 30.24 57.46
C THR A 122 62.11 31.31 56.87
N ALA A 123 62.36 32.37 57.65
CA ALA A 123 63.27 33.47 57.35
C ALA A 123 64.60 33.33 58.10
N THR A 124 65.72 33.71 57.47
CA THR A 124 66.89 34.33 58.11
C THR A 124 67.68 35.15 57.09
N ASP A 125 67.45 36.46 57.13
CA ASP A 125 68.41 37.56 57.25
C ASP A 125 69.89 37.33 56.84
N GLN A 126 70.38 38.03 55.81
CA GLN A 126 71.34 39.14 55.97
C GLN A 126 71.81 39.71 54.62
N SER A 127 71.78 41.04 54.59
CA SER A 127 72.25 41.97 53.57
C SER A 127 73.77 42.02 53.43
N ASP A 128 74.28 42.17 52.19
CA ASP A 128 75.39 43.07 51.85
C ASP A 128 75.48 43.33 50.32
N ASP A 129 75.20 44.60 49.97
CA ASP A 129 75.61 45.50 48.85
C ASP A 129 75.78 45.03 47.37
N PRO A 130 75.45 45.89 46.37
CA PRO A 130 75.21 45.50 44.98
C PRO A 130 76.39 45.76 44.04
N SER A 131 76.50 44.94 43.00
CA SER A 131 77.14 45.37 41.74
C SER A 131 76.34 44.85 40.54
N PHE A 132 75.41 45.67 40.06
CA PHE A 132 74.67 45.41 38.82
C PHE A 132 75.59 45.71 37.63
N LYS A 133 76.26 44.68 37.10
CA LYS A 133 76.88 44.75 35.78
C LYS A 133 75.81 44.40 34.74
N THR A 134 75.30 45.42 34.06
CA THR A 134 74.64 45.30 32.76
C THR A 134 75.58 44.58 31.79
N LEU A 135 75.31 43.30 31.51
CA LEU A 135 75.87 42.60 30.37
C LEU A 135 75.07 43.01 29.13
N GLU A 136 75.54 44.04 28.43
CA GLU A 136 75.14 44.27 27.05
C GLU A 136 75.61 43.06 26.21
N LEU A 137 74.68 42.15 25.88
CA LEU A 137 74.95 41.08 24.93
C LEU A 137 75.24 41.71 23.56
N SER A 138 76.44 41.46 23.04
CA SER A 138 76.86 41.80 21.69
C SER A 138 75.84 41.29 20.66
N ARG A 139 75.43 42.17 19.73
CA ARG A 139 74.49 41.90 18.64
C ARG A 139 74.85 40.64 17.82
N GLY A 140 76.13 40.23 17.82
CA GLY A 140 76.62 39.02 17.13
C GLY A 140 76.35 37.70 17.86
N GLU A 141 76.23 37.70 19.18
CA GLU A 141 75.92 36.49 19.98
C GLU A 141 74.40 36.23 20.03
N LEU A 142 73.61 37.29 20.03
CA LEU A 142 72.14 37.23 19.91
C LEU A 142 71.74 36.59 18.57
N VAL A 143 72.36 37.01 17.46
CA VAL A 143 72.08 36.47 16.12
C VAL A 143 72.39 34.97 16.04
N LYS A 144 73.48 34.48 16.64
CA LYS A 144 73.78 33.03 16.68
C LYS A 144 72.80 32.24 17.54
N LYS A 145 72.32 32.81 18.65
CA LYS A 145 71.31 32.18 19.51
C LYS A 145 69.95 32.09 18.81
N TYR A 146 69.53 33.11 18.07
CA TYR A 146 68.26 33.11 17.33
C TYR A 146 68.35 32.46 15.94
N GLN A 147 69.54 32.24 15.37
CA GLN A 147 69.71 31.50 14.11
C GLN A 147 69.24 30.05 14.24
N LEU A 148 69.59 29.37 15.34
CA LEU A 148 69.15 28.00 15.59
C LEU A 148 67.64 27.96 15.87
N HIS A 149 67.13 28.87 16.70
CA HIS A 149 65.68 28.95 16.99
C HIS A 149 64.87 29.32 15.74
N GLY A 150 65.37 30.21 14.88
CA GLY A 150 64.75 30.57 13.61
C GLY A 150 64.78 29.43 12.61
N PHE A 151 65.86 28.64 12.56
CA PHE A 151 65.95 27.44 11.74
C PHE A 151 64.99 26.34 12.21
N VAL A 152 64.90 26.11 13.52
CA VAL A 152 63.95 25.15 14.11
C VAL A 152 62.50 25.60 13.89
N ALA A 153 62.20 26.89 14.06
CA ALA A 153 60.88 27.45 13.78
C ALA A 153 60.51 27.33 12.29
N LEU A 154 61.46 27.54 11.38
CA LEU A 154 61.27 27.32 9.94
C LEU A 154 60.96 25.85 9.63
N ILE A 155 61.71 24.90 10.20
CA ILE A 155 61.45 23.47 10.04
C ILE A 155 60.06 23.12 10.59
N PHE A 156 59.71 23.60 11.78
CA PHE A 156 58.40 23.38 12.37
C PHE A 156 57.29 23.90 11.45
N LEU A 157 57.43 25.13 10.94
CA LEU A 157 56.46 25.73 10.04
C LEU A 157 56.33 24.94 8.72
N VAL A 158 57.46 24.50 8.13
CA VAL A 158 57.46 23.63 6.95
C VAL A 158 56.80 22.29 7.24
N THR A 159 57.05 21.67 8.39
CA THR A 159 56.39 20.42 8.77
C THR A 159 54.89 20.58 8.97
N VAL A 160 54.46 21.64 9.64
CA VAL A 160 53.03 21.94 9.84
C VAL A 160 52.36 22.17 8.48
N VAL A 161 52.95 23.02 7.63
CA VAL A 161 52.44 23.28 6.28
C VAL A 161 52.40 22.00 5.44
N SER A 162 53.43 21.16 5.50
CA SER A 162 53.48 19.89 4.76
C SER A 162 52.42 18.89 5.25
N VAL A 163 52.20 18.79 6.57
CA VAL A 163 51.15 17.93 7.15
C VAL A 163 49.76 18.46 6.79
N SER A 164 49.54 19.78 6.89
CA SER A 164 48.28 20.41 6.49
C SER A 164 48.00 20.26 4.99
N LEU A 165 49.00 20.44 4.12
CA LEU A 165 48.86 20.19 2.67
C LEU A 165 48.60 18.72 2.38
N SER A 166 49.30 17.80 3.04
CA SER A 166 49.08 16.35 2.87
C SER A 166 47.67 15.95 3.32
N TRP A 167 47.19 16.49 4.44
CA TRP A 167 45.82 16.30 4.90
C TRP A 167 44.80 16.89 3.92
N HIS A 168 45.05 18.10 3.40
CA HIS A 168 44.17 18.75 2.42
C HIS A 168 44.09 17.96 1.11
N TYR A 169 45.22 17.54 0.52
CA TYR A 169 45.24 16.74 -0.71
C TYR A 169 44.63 15.35 -0.50
N ARG A 170 44.84 14.74 0.66
CA ARG A 170 44.17 13.48 1.02
C ARG A 170 42.66 13.69 1.09
N ASN A 171 42.19 14.73 1.78
CA ASN A 171 40.78 15.06 1.88
C ASN A 171 40.16 15.36 0.50
N LEU A 172 40.87 16.11 -0.35
CA LEU A 172 40.46 16.39 -1.73
C LEU A 172 40.38 15.11 -2.57
N ALA A 173 41.40 14.24 -2.50
CA ALA A 173 41.39 12.96 -3.21
C ALA A 173 40.27 12.04 -2.74
N THR A 174 40.01 12.01 -1.42
CA THR A 174 38.88 11.30 -0.84
C THR A 174 37.55 11.87 -1.36
N GLN A 175 37.35 13.19 -1.34
CA GLN A 175 36.14 13.84 -1.89
C GLN A 175 35.95 13.54 -3.38
N ILE A 176 37.02 13.51 -4.17
CA ILE A 176 36.96 13.14 -5.59
C ILE A 176 36.54 11.67 -5.75
N LEU A 177 37.10 10.75 -4.95
CA LEU A 177 36.70 9.34 -4.94
C LEU A 177 35.22 9.17 -4.54
N HIS A 178 34.76 9.85 -3.48
CA HIS A 178 33.35 9.88 -3.09
C HIS A 178 32.46 10.38 -4.23
N SER A 179 32.86 11.47 -4.90
CA SER A 179 32.11 12.04 -6.01
C SER A 179 32.10 11.15 -7.25
N SER A 180 33.02 10.20 -7.38
CA SER A 180 33.14 9.32 -8.55
C SER A 180 32.34 8.03 -8.43
N GLN A 181 32.02 7.58 -7.20
CA GLN A 181 31.32 6.33 -6.94
C GLN A 181 29.81 6.56 -6.78
N THR A 182 29.00 5.70 -7.37
CA THR A 182 27.54 5.68 -7.19
C THR A 182 27.15 5.17 -5.80
N ILE A 183 27.82 4.11 -5.32
CA ILE A 183 27.72 3.66 -3.92
C ILE A 183 29.01 3.93 -3.14
N PHE A 184 28.86 4.57 -1.98
CA PHE A 184 29.96 4.85 -1.09
C PHE A 184 29.65 4.36 0.33
N PHE A 185 30.57 3.58 0.90
CA PHE A 185 30.46 3.07 2.27
C PHE A 185 31.72 3.45 3.05
N ASN A 186 31.56 4.14 4.18
CA ASN A 186 32.64 4.44 5.12
C ASN A 186 32.62 3.43 6.27
N PRO A 187 33.56 2.47 6.34
CA PRO A 187 33.57 1.45 7.39
C PRO A 187 33.84 2.00 8.79
N ARG A 188 34.41 3.21 8.92
CA ARG A 188 34.68 3.81 10.24
C ARG A 188 33.46 4.48 10.84
N THR A 189 32.70 5.22 10.02
CA THR A 189 31.47 5.88 10.47
C THR A 189 30.23 5.02 10.28
N ARG A 190 30.38 3.88 9.56
CA ARG A 190 29.31 3.00 9.05
C ARG A 190 28.25 3.75 8.26
N GLN A 191 28.68 4.80 7.58
CA GLN A 191 27.79 5.61 6.74
C GLN A 191 27.76 5.02 5.34
N LEU A 192 26.56 4.71 4.87
CA LEU A 192 26.28 4.26 3.51
C LEU A 192 25.56 5.38 2.76
N THR A 193 26.09 5.74 1.59
CA THR A 193 25.51 6.73 0.70
C THR A 193 25.35 6.11 -0.68
N LEU A 194 24.13 6.13 -1.20
CA LEU A 194 23.81 5.77 -2.57
C LEU A 194 23.43 7.04 -3.32
N SER A 195 24.14 7.33 -4.41
CA SER A 195 23.90 8.48 -5.29
C SER A 195 23.28 8.01 -6.60
N GLY A 196 22.31 8.77 -7.10
CA GLY A 196 21.68 8.54 -8.40
C GLY A 196 22.65 8.72 -9.58
N PRO A 197 22.26 8.29 -10.79
CA PRO A 197 23.09 8.40 -11.99
C PRO A 197 23.57 9.84 -12.28
N ASP A 198 22.74 10.83 -11.98
CA ASP A 198 23.00 12.25 -12.17
C ASP A 198 23.64 12.93 -10.94
N LYS A 199 23.83 12.18 -9.84
CA LYS A 199 24.38 12.62 -8.54
C LYS A 199 23.63 13.78 -7.87
N SER A 200 22.49 14.22 -8.42
CA SER A 200 21.65 15.26 -7.81
C SER A 200 20.85 14.71 -6.62
N ARG A 201 20.72 13.38 -6.58
CA ARG A 201 19.92 12.63 -5.62
C ARG A 201 20.79 11.64 -4.89
N SER A 202 20.56 11.51 -3.60
CA SER A 202 21.21 10.51 -2.79
C SER A 202 20.37 10.14 -1.59
N ILE A 203 20.42 8.87 -1.21
CA ILE A 203 19.98 8.41 0.11
C ILE A 203 21.22 8.12 0.94
N THR A 204 21.22 8.62 2.17
CA THR A 204 22.32 8.41 3.12
C THR A 204 21.77 7.83 4.41
N GLY A 205 22.53 6.92 5.00
CA GLY A 205 22.14 6.26 6.23
C GLY A 205 23.33 5.71 7.00
N LYS A 206 23.05 5.22 8.20
CA LYS A 206 24.00 4.48 9.03
C LYS A 206 23.54 3.02 9.12
N VAL A 207 24.48 2.11 8.96
CA VAL A 207 24.23 0.66 8.98
C VAL A 207 24.92 0.00 10.17
N GLY A 208 24.37 -1.11 10.66
CA GLY A 208 24.88 -1.89 11.80
C GLY A 208 24.90 -1.09 13.11
N LEU A 209 23.82 -0.35 13.39
CA LEU A 209 23.70 0.56 14.53
C LEU A 209 23.69 -0.14 15.89
N ASP A 210 23.37 -1.43 15.92
CA ASP A 210 23.36 -2.27 17.12
C ASP A 210 24.78 -2.66 17.58
N MET A 211 25.78 -2.57 16.70
CA MET A 211 27.19 -2.68 17.09
C MET A 211 27.73 -1.38 17.71
N PRO A 212 28.62 -1.44 18.71
CA PRO A 212 29.30 -0.27 19.26
C PRO A 212 30.12 0.49 18.20
N SER A 213 30.09 1.82 18.25
CA SER A 213 30.74 2.68 17.24
C SER A 213 32.27 2.56 17.18
N TRP A 214 32.90 2.05 18.24
CA TRP A 214 34.34 1.83 18.30
C TRP A 214 34.79 0.52 17.65
N GLN A 215 33.86 -0.40 17.36
CA GLN A 215 34.17 -1.71 16.78
C GLN A 215 34.24 -1.62 15.25
N LEU A 216 35.47 -1.57 14.74
CA LEU A 216 35.75 -1.53 13.30
C LEU A 216 35.68 -2.94 12.68
N PRO A 217 35.29 -3.05 11.39
CA PRO A 217 35.33 -4.33 10.69
C PRO A 217 36.78 -4.83 10.60
N LEU A 218 36.97 -6.14 10.78
CA LEU A 218 38.26 -6.82 10.66
C LEU A 218 38.75 -6.82 9.21
N HIS A 219 37.80 -7.01 8.29
CA HIS A 219 38.02 -6.95 6.85
C HIS A 219 36.92 -6.14 6.21
N CYS A 220 37.27 -5.14 5.41
CA CYS A 220 36.33 -4.36 4.60
C CYS A 220 37.15 -3.65 3.52
N PRO A 221 37.24 -4.19 2.30
CA PRO A 221 38.10 -3.66 1.26
C PRO A 221 37.67 -2.23 0.90
N ILE A 222 38.61 -1.29 0.99
CA ILE A 222 38.39 0.15 0.72
C ILE A 222 38.34 0.40 -0.80
N VAL A 223 39.01 -0.45 -1.57
CA VAL A 223 39.16 -0.34 -3.03
C VAL A 223 38.73 -1.66 -3.66
N MET A 224 37.96 -1.54 -4.73
CA MET A 224 37.49 -2.61 -5.59
C MET A 224 38.64 -3.58 -5.95
N GLY A 225 38.50 -4.85 -5.57
CA GLY A 225 39.25 -5.95 -6.19
C GLY A 225 38.66 -6.29 -7.57
N ASP A 226 38.82 -7.54 -8.02
CA ASP A 226 38.38 -8.04 -9.34
C ASP A 226 36.87 -7.89 -9.63
N ASN A 227 36.04 -7.53 -8.64
CA ASN A 227 34.62 -7.22 -8.82
C ASN A 227 34.29 -5.82 -8.23
N PRO A 228 34.22 -4.74 -9.03
CA PRO A 228 34.00 -3.37 -8.57
C PRO A 228 32.57 -3.05 -8.13
N HIS A 229 31.74 -4.07 -7.99
CA HIS A 229 30.32 -3.93 -7.75
C HIS A 229 29.86 -4.62 -6.46
N GLU A 230 30.78 -5.20 -5.71
CA GLU A 230 30.48 -5.97 -4.50
C GLU A 230 31.43 -5.60 -3.37
N LYS A 231 30.90 -5.40 -2.16
CA LYS A 231 31.65 -5.13 -0.93
C LYS A 231 31.22 -6.10 0.14
N GLU A 232 32.19 -6.73 0.79
CA GLU A 232 31.98 -7.58 1.96
C GLU A 232 32.77 -7.02 3.15
N CYS A 233 32.09 -6.78 4.27
CA CYS A 233 32.70 -6.25 5.48
C CYS A 233 32.37 -7.17 6.66
N VAL A 234 33.41 -7.65 7.35
CA VAL A 234 33.32 -8.70 8.37
C VAL A 234 33.67 -8.13 9.74
N TRP A 235 32.73 -8.23 10.69
CA TRP A 235 32.96 -8.01 12.11
C TRP A 235 33.12 -9.36 12.80
N LYS A 236 34.32 -9.62 13.31
CA LYS A 236 34.67 -10.91 13.93
C LYS A 236 33.65 -11.29 15.01
N ASN A 237 33.07 -12.48 14.88
CA ASN A 237 32.08 -13.08 15.78
C ASN A 237 30.75 -12.30 15.94
N ASN A 238 30.52 -11.24 15.15
CA ASN A 238 29.30 -10.43 15.25
C ASN A 238 28.45 -10.55 13.99
N ALA A 239 28.93 -10.07 12.85
CA ALA A 239 28.17 -10.07 11.60
C ALA A 239 29.03 -9.89 10.35
N ILE A 240 28.44 -10.25 9.22
CA ILE A 240 28.95 -10.03 7.88
C ILE A 240 27.95 -9.14 7.12
N LEU A 241 28.44 -8.00 6.61
CA LEU A 241 27.72 -7.10 5.71
C LEU A 241 28.15 -7.39 4.27
N ARG A 242 27.19 -7.61 3.38
CA ARG A 242 27.42 -7.70 1.93
C ARG A 242 26.60 -6.62 1.21
N ILE A 243 27.25 -5.92 0.31
CA ILE A 243 26.63 -4.89 -0.54
C ILE A 243 26.96 -5.26 -1.98
N GLY A 244 25.98 -5.68 -2.76
CA GLY A 244 26.15 -6.10 -4.15
C GLY A 244 25.32 -5.26 -5.11
N HIS A 245 25.88 -4.84 -6.24
CA HIS A 245 25.13 -4.19 -7.32
C HIS A 245 24.14 -5.17 -7.92
N VAL A 246 22.93 -4.69 -8.21
CA VAL A 246 21.91 -5.52 -8.84
C VAL A 246 22.01 -5.38 -10.35
N THR A 247 22.50 -6.43 -11.01
CA THR A 247 22.66 -6.51 -12.47
C THR A 247 21.42 -7.08 -13.18
N ASN A 248 20.47 -7.62 -12.43
CA ASN A 248 19.24 -8.21 -12.94
C ASN A 248 18.14 -7.13 -13.08
N GLY A 249 18.16 -6.42 -14.21
CA GLY A 249 17.08 -5.50 -14.61
C GLY A 249 16.91 -5.49 -16.13
N ALA A 250 15.76 -5.01 -16.62
CA ALA A 250 15.51 -4.89 -18.05
C ALA A 250 16.62 -4.07 -18.75
N ALA A 251 17.21 -4.60 -19.82
CA ALA A 251 18.36 -4.01 -20.52
C ALA A 251 18.12 -2.56 -21.01
N SER A 252 16.86 -2.16 -21.18
CA SER A 252 16.45 -0.80 -21.58
C SER A 252 16.60 0.26 -20.49
N VAL A 253 16.67 -0.11 -19.21
CA VAL A 253 16.63 0.83 -18.06
C VAL A 253 17.88 0.72 -17.16
N GLN A 254 18.79 -0.22 -17.42
CA GLN A 254 19.99 -0.49 -16.61
C GLN A 254 20.93 0.72 -16.37
N ASN A 255 20.91 1.74 -17.24
CA ASN A 255 21.73 2.95 -17.07
C ASN A 255 20.99 4.12 -16.41
N LEU A 256 19.69 3.97 -16.12
CA LEU A 256 18.83 5.02 -15.57
C LEU A 256 18.51 4.82 -14.09
N VAL A 257 18.83 3.64 -13.55
CA VAL A 257 18.59 3.26 -12.15
C VAL A 257 19.80 2.51 -11.62
N GLU A 258 20.32 2.96 -10.49
CA GLU A 258 21.39 2.29 -9.75
C GLU A 258 20.79 1.60 -8.52
N CYS A 259 21.01 0.29 -8.42
CA CYS A 259 20.43 -0.54 -7.37
C CYS A 259 21.49 -1.39 -6.69
N TYR A 260 21.39 -1.49 -5.37
CA TYR A 260 22.28 -2.30 -4.54
C TYR A 260 21.49 -3.11 -3.52
N ASN A 261 21.78 -4.39 -3.47
CA ASN A 261 21.30 -5.28 -2.43
C ASN A 261 22.24 -5.20 -1.22
N VAL A 262 21.69 -4.94 -0.05
CA VAL A 262 22.39 -4.90 1.23
C VAL A 262 21.89 -6.07 2.06
N SER A 263 22.79 -6.97 2.45
CA SER A 263 22.48 -8.09 3.31
C SER A 263 23.40 -8.16 4.52
N TRP A 264 22.79 -8.49 5.65
CA TRP A 264 23.45 -8.77 6.91
C TRP A 264 23.24 -10.23 7.28
N GLU A 265 24.32 -10.88 7.62
CA GLU A 265 24.36 -12.20 8.23
C GLU A 265 24.91 -12.03 9.64
N SER A 266 24.06 -12.23 10.64
CA SER A 266 24.51 -12.27 12.02
C SER A 266 25.28 -13.57 12.28
N LEU A 267 26.36 -13.48 13.05
CA LEU A 267 27.14 -14.62 13.53
C LEU A 267 26.80 -14.95 14.99
N HIS A 268 25.95 -14.15 15.63
CA HIS A 268 25.54 -14.33 17.01
C HIS A 268 24.02 -14.08 17.18
N PRO A 269 23.27 -14.97 17.83
CA PRO A 269 21.80 -14.87 17.92
C PRO A 269 21.26 -13.60 18.59
N GLN A 270 22.04 -12.99 19.48
CA GLN A 270 21.68 -11.74 20.17
C GLN A 270 21.95 -10.47 19.34
N HIS A 271 22.68 -10.61 18.22
CA HIS A 271 23.02 -9.49 17.36
C HIS A 271 21.95 -9.35 16.28
N VAL A 272 21.19 -8.25 16.34
CA VAL A 272 20.03 -7.96 15.51
C VAL A 272 20.41 -6.83 14.55
N PRO A 273 20.65 -7.14 13.26
CA PRO A 273 21.04 -6.14 12.29
C PRO A 273 20.05 -4.98 12.26
N TYR A 274 20.56 -3.75 12.38
CA TYR A 274 19.77 -2.53 12.49
C TYR A 274 20.37 -1.39 11.66
N ASP A 275 19.63 -0.93 10.65
CA ASP A 275 20.06 0.11 9.71
C ASP A 275 19.05 1.27 9.69
N CYS A 276 19.51 2.52 9.55
CA CYS A 276 18.66 3.71 9.44
C CYS A 276 19.09 4.61 8.28
N PHE A 277 18.12 5.11 7.51
CA PHE A 277 18.31 6.01 6.38
C PHE A 277 17.51 7.30 6.52
N ASP A 278 18.08 8.41 6.06
CA ASP A 278 17.41 9.71 6.04
C ASP A 278 16.33 9.72 4.93
N ILE A 279 15.08 10.02 5.29
CA ILE A 279 13.94 10.07 4.33
C ILE A 279 13.71 11.47 3.74
N GLY A 280 14.42 12.49 4.22
CA GLY A 280 14.33 13.86 3.71
C GLY A 280 12.95 14.51 3.93
N ASP A 281 12.68 15.59 3.18
CA ASP A 281 11.42 16.36 3.22
C ASP A 281 10.49 16.01 2.04
N GLU A 282 10.90 15.09 1.17
CA GLU A 282 10.11 14.63 0.04
C GLU A 282 8.91 13.76 0.43
N GLN A 283 7.95 13.62 -0.49
CA GLN A 283 6.84 12.70 -0.34
C GLN A 283 7.30 11.25 -0.59
N TRP A 284 6.80 10.33 0.22
CA TRP A 284 7.02 8.89 0.10
C TRP A 284 5.71 8.15 -0.12
N TYR A 285 5.78 7.06 -0.87
CA TYR A 285 4.67 6.20 -1.25
C TYR A 285 5.01 4.76 -0.86
N GLY A 286 4.01 4.00 -0.42
CA GLY A 286 4.20 2.62 0.05
C GLY A 286 3.29 2.32 1.23
N PRO A 287 3.43 1.13 1.85
CA PRO A 287 2.58 0.74 2.96
C PRO A 287 2.88 1.61 4.20
N SER A 288 1.84 1.86 5.00
CA SER A 288 1.93 2.44 6.35
C SER A 288 1.00 1.66 7.29
N ASN A 289 1.26 1.64 8.61
CA ASN A 289 0.45 0.90 9.60
C ASN A 289 -0.44 1.83 10.46
N GLN A 290 -0.79 2.98 9.92
CA GLN A 290 -1.69 3.95 10.57
C GLN A 290 -3.13 3.43 10.61
N SER A 291 -4.10 4.18 11.16
CA SER A 291 -5.52 3.79 11.14
C SER A 291 -6.24 4.26 9.88
N GLU A 292 -5.88 5.45 9.37
CA GLU A 292 -6.40 6.02 8.13
C GLU A 292 -5.38 5.84 7.01
N SER A 293 -5.80 5.36 5.82
CA SER A 293 -4.88 5.16 4.69
C SER A 293 -4.35 6.52 4.26
N VAL A 294 -3.08 6.82 4.56
CA VAL A 294 -2.50 8.11 4.19
C VAL A 294 -1.69 7.98 2.92
N TYR A 295 -2.13 8.68 1.87
CA TYR A 295 -1.43 8.83 0.62
C TYR A 295 -1.18 10.33 0.31
N PRO A 296 0.07 10.77 0.06
CA PRO A 296 1.34 10.09 0.34
C PRO A 296 1.53 9.78 1.84
N ILE A 297 2.53 8.98 2.21
CA ILE A 297 2.85 8.63 3.60
C ILE A 297 3.14 9.90 4.43
N ARG A 298 2.56 9.98 5.64
CA ARG A 298 2.83 11.08 6.59
C ARG A 298 2.99 10.58 8.01
N GLY A 299 3.54 11.43 8.88
CA GLY A 299 3.59 11.17 10.32
C GLY A 299 4.57 10.06 10.69
N LYS A 300 4.22 9.31 11.74
CA LYS A 300 5.06 8.28 12.34
C LYS A 300 4.31 6.95 12.34
N PHE A 301 4.99 5.84 12.08
CA PHE A 301 4.42 4.52 12.24
C PHE A 301 5.50 3.46 12.48
N VAL A 302 5.06 2.31 12.97
CA VAL A 302 5.90 1.14 13.17
C VAL A 302 5.23 -0.06 12.51
N PHE A 303 5.97 -0.75 11.65
CA PHE A 303 5.64 -2.11 11.24
C PHE A 303 6.37 -3.09 12.14
N ASN A 304 5.61 -3.97 12.78
CA ASN A 304 6.17 -5.05 13.59
C ASN A 304 5.58 -6.41 13.18
N PRO A 305 6.35 -7.26 12.48
CA PRO A 305 5.90 -8.60 12.09
C PRO A 305 5.95 -9.59 13.26
N THR A 306 6.49 -9.24 14.42
CA THR A 306 6.45 -10.13 15.59
C THR A 306 5.20 -9.91 16.44
N ASN A 307 4.55 -8.75 16.30
CA ASN A 307 3.23 -8.44 16.83
C ASN A 307 2.14 -8.70 15.78
N TYR A 308 2.18 -9.83 15.06
CA TYR A 308 0.95 -10.36 14.44
C TYR A 308 0.01 -10.74 15.59
N THR A 309 -0.63 -9.74 16.17
CA THR A 309 -1.68 -9.92 17.16
C THR A 309 -2.82 -10.64 16.49
N VAL A 310 -3.31 -11.66 17.19
CA VAL A 310 -4.53 -12.38 16.86
C VAL A 310 -5.65 -11.36 16.70
N GLY A 311 -6.01 -11.05 15.45
CA GLY A 311 -7.07 -10.10 15.11
C GLY A 311 -6.72 -8.61 15.29
N ASN A 312 -6.28 -7.97 14.19
CA ASN A 312 -6.17 -6.51 13.97
C ASN A 312 -4.87 -5.84 14.50
N ASN A 313 -4.38 -4.71 13.97
CA ASN A 313 -5.02 -3.63 13.20
C ASN A 313 -3.96 -2.76 12.49
N GLY A 314 -4.06 -2.55 11.18
CA GLY A 314 -3.49 -1.36 10.55
C GLY A 314 -3.04 -1.55 9.10
N LEU A 315 -3.78 -0.87 8.22
CA LEU A 315 -3.46 -0.43 6.85
C LEU A 315 -2.67 -1.36 5.91
N PHE A 316 -3.29 -1.60 4.75
CA PHE A 316 -2.82 -2.50 3.69
C PHE A 316 -2.83 -3.98 4.06
N SER A 317 -3.90 -4.45 4.69
CA SER A 317 -4.07 -5.88 4.91
C SER A 317 -4.10 -6.66 3.59
N SER A 318 -4.52 -6.04 2.47
CA SER A 318 -4.82 -6.83 1.27
C SER A 318 -3.61 -7.40 0.52
N ALA A 319 -2.52 -6.63 0.43
CA ALA A 319 -1.23 -7.11 -0.04
C ALA A 319 -0.13 -6.46 0.80
N VAL A 320 0.77 -7.27 1.35
CA VAL A 320 1.84 -6.79 2.23
C VAL A 320 3.19 -7.01 1.56
N ASP A 321 3.68 -5.96 0.92
CA ASP A 321 5.04 -5.87 0.39
C ASP A 321 5.75 -4.68 1.02
N PHE A 322 6.96 -4.89 1.55
CA PHE A 322 7.76 -3.82 2.15
C PHE A 322 8.49 -3.04 1.07
N TYR A 323 7.73 -2.32 0.25
CA TYR A 323 8.22 -1.50 -0.86
C TYR A 323 7.82 -0.03 -0.68
N TRP A 324 8.83 0.84 -0.59
CA TRP A 324 8.65 2.28 -0.51
C TRP A 324 9.34 2.99 -1.66
N LEU A 325 8.73 4.07 -2.13
CA LEU A 325 9.18 4.86 -3.26
C LEU A 325 9.04 6.35 -2.95
N SER A 326 10.08 7.13 -3.19
CA SER A 326 10.08 8.58 -2.97
C SER A 326 9.78 9.36 -4.25
N ALA A 327 9.27 10.58 -4.09
CA ALA A 327 9.03 11.53 -5.19
C ALA A 327 10.31 11.94 -5.95
N LYS A 328 11.51 11.63 -5.43
CA LYS A 328 12.79 11.88 -6.12
C LYS A 328 13.29 10.67 -6.91
N GLY A 329 12.60 9.54 -6.85
CA GLY A 329 13.05 8.28 -7.43
C GLY A 329 14.04 7.50 -6.57
N VAL A 330 13.92 7.60 -5.25
CA VAL A 330 14.59 6.66 -4.32
C VAL A 330 13.62 5.53 -4.00
N ALA A 331 14.06 4.28 -4.07
CA ALA A 331 13.24 3.14 -3.69
C ALA A 331 13.93 2.25 -2.65
N LEU A 332 13.14 1.72 -1.73
CA LEU A 332 13.53 0.78 -0.70
C LEU A 332 12.63 -0.45 -0.79
N LEU A 333 13.21 -1.62 -1.03
CA LEU A 333 12.51 -2.90 -1.02
C LEU A 333 13.12 -3.78 0.05
N VAL A 334 12.35 -4.19 1.05
CA VAL A 334 12.82 -5.06 2.11
C VAL A 334 12.27 -6.46 1.90
N ASN A 335 13.11 -7.48 2.10
CA ASN A 335 12.69 -8.87 1.97
C ASN A 335 11.73 -9.22 3.12
N GLY A 336 10.45 -9.40 2.78
CA GLY A 336 9.39 -9.75 3.72
C GLY A 336 9.40 -11.20 4.19
N ASP A 337 10.20 -12.09 3.62
CA ASP A 337 10.34 -13.45 4.15
C ASP A 337 11.09 -13.45 5.50
N ASN A 338 11.85 -12.40 5.81
CA ASN A 338 12.49 -12.20 7.10
C ASN A 338 11.54 -11.47 8.09
N PRO A 339 11.67 -11.68 9.41
CA PRO A 339 10.95 -10.92 10.43
C PRO A 339 11.49 -9.49 10.54
N VAL A 340 11.11 -8.64 9.60
CA VAL A 340 11.57 -7.26 9.50
C VAL A 340 10.64 -6.28 10.21
N GLN A 341 11.15 -5.60 11.23
CA GLN A 341 10.54 -4.42 11.81
C GLN A 341 10.97 -3.16 11.05
N VAL A 342 10.04 -2.24 10.83
CA VAL A 342 10.32 -0.94 10.19
C VAL A 342 9.80 0.19 11.07
N TYR A 343 10.69 1.09 11.46
CA TYR A 343 10.38 2.32 12.16
C TYR A 343 10.38 3.47 11.17
N TRP A 344 9.23 4.12 11.00
CA TRP A 344 9.11 5.29 10.14
C TRP A 344 8.97 6.55 10.97
N ASN A 345 10.00 7.38 10.94
CA ASN A 345 10.08 8.66 11.66
C ASN A 345 9.72 8.56 13.16
N GLN A 346 9.93 7.39 13.78
CA GLN A 346 9.43 7.10 15.12
C GLN A 346 9.98 8.09 16.16
N THR A 347 11.28 8.38 16.09
CA THR A 347 11.99 9.33 16.97
C THR A 347 11.78 10.79 16.57
N GLY A 348 11.15 11.08 15.43
CA GLY A 348 10.99 12.45 14.91
C GLY A 348 12.24 13.02 14.24
N ASP A 349 13.19 12.18 13.85
CA ASP A 349 14.45 12.59 13.23
C ASP A 349 14.46 12.44 11.69
N ASN A 350 13.27 12.26 11.08
CA ASN A 350 13.08 12.03 9.65
C ASN A 350 13.96 10.89 9.11
N LYS A 351 13.94 9.75 9.79
CA LYS A 351 14.56 8.51 9.33
C LYS A 351 13.58 7.35 9.17
N VAL A 352 13.90 6.46 8.24
CA VAL A 352 13.37 5.11 8.18
C VAL A 352 14.43 4.16 8.71
N CYS A 353 14.08 3.33 9.68
CA CYS A 353 14.97 2.33 10.22
C CYS A 353 14.40 0.93 10.07
N ILE A 354 15.27 -0.02 9.76
CA ILE A 354 14.94 -1.39 9.40
C ILE A 354 15.78 -2.30 10.28
N LEU A 355 15.14 -3.25 10.96
CA LEU A 355 15.83 -4.29 11.71
C LEU A 355 15.17 -5.65 11.49
N SER A 356 15.95 -6.71 11.61
CA SER A 356 15.44 -8.08 11.50
C SER A 356 15.40 -8.73 12.87
N ASN A 357 14.25 -8.66 13.52
CA ASN A 357 14.07 -9.10 14.89
C ASN A 357 13.24 -10.39 14.95
N TYR A 358 13.90 -11.47 15.32
CA TYR A 358 13.29 -12.80 15.42
C TYR A 358 12.58 -13.02 16.77
N THR A 359 12.53 -12.02 17.66
CA THR A 359 11.82 -12.14 18.94
C THR A 359 10.31 -12.11 18.71
N GLY A 360 9.65 -13.27 18.79
CA GLY A 360 8.19 -13.33 18.67
C GLY A 360 7.64 -14.76 18.64
N PRO A 361 6.32 -14.92 18.74
CA PRO A 361 5.67 -16.23 18.83
C PRO A 361 5.74 -17.06 17.54
N PHE A 362 6.21 -16.51 16.40
CA PHE A 362 6.27 -17.24 15.13
C PHE A 362 7.65 -17.81 14.80
N TYR A 363 8.70 -17.35 15.47
CA TYR A 363 10.07 -17.62 15.06
C TYR A 363 10.85 -18.50 16.05
N HIS A 364 10.13 -19.17 16.97
CA HIS A 364 10.63 -20.22 17.87
C HIS A 364 11.99 -19.91 18.52
N GLN A 365 12.23 -18.65 18.89
CA GLN A 365 13.57 -18.17 19.24
C GLN A 365 13.96 -18.41 20.71
N GLU A 366 13.18 -19.21 21.47
CA GLU A 366 13.45 -19.49 22.89
C GLU A 366 14.84 -20.13 23.13
N ASN A 367 15.43 -20.77 22.11
CA ASN A 367 16.77 -21.35 22.18
C ASN A 367 17.87 -20.56 21.44
N HIS A 368 17.56 -19.39 20.85
CA HIS A 368 18.56 -18.58 20.12
C HIS A 368 19.33 -19.35 19.02
N LEU A 369 18.77 -20.37 18.39
CA LEU A 369 19.52 -21.22 17.45
C LEU A 369 19.68 -20.60 16.05
N ILE A 370 18.78 -19.69 15.67
CA ILE A 370 18.78 -19.03 14.36
C ILE A 370 19.40 -17.63 14.51
N ALA A 371 20.49 -17.39 13.78
CA ALA A 371 21.11 -16.09 13.72
C ALA A 371 20.26 -15.13 12.86
N PRO A 372 19.98 -13.91 13.30
CA PRO A 372 19.18 -12.97 12.51
C PRO A 372 19.83 -12.60 11.17
N HIS A 373 19.03 -12.55 10.11
CA HIS A 373 19.45 -12.05 8.80
C HIS A 373 18.57 -10.88 8.36
N LEU A 374 19.19 -9.84 7.80
CA LEU A 374 18.46 -8.70 7.21
C LEU A 374 18.86 -8.59 5.74
N ASN A 375 17.88 -8.40 4.85
CA ASN A 375 18.13 -8.28 3.42
C ASN A 375 17.18 -7.25 2.81
N TYR A 376 17.73 -6.23 2.15
CA TYR A 376 16.95 -5.19 1.47
C TYR A 376 17.72 -4.63 0.27
N THR A 377 16.97 -4.11 -0.70
CA THR A 377 17.49 -3.46 -1.89
C THR A 377 17.19 -1.96 -1.83
N LEU A 378 18.22 -1.16 -2.09
CA LEU A 378 18.13 0.29 -2.25
C LEU A 378 18.39 0.66 -3.70
N CYS A 379 17.55 1.53 -4.25
CA CYS A 379 17.68 2.01 -5.61
C CYS A 379 17.52 3.52 -5.70
N THR A 380 18.22 4.12 -6.66
CA THR A 380 18.10 5.52 -7.03
C THR A 380 18.02 5.64 -8.55
N GLY A 381 16.94 6.20 -9.08
CA GLY A 381 16.75 6.37 -10.52
C GLY A 381 16.53 7.82 -10.95
N PHE A 382 16.37 8.01 -12.28
CA PHE A 382 16.20 9.33 -12.88
C PHE A 382 14.86 10.01 -12.59
N ASP A 383 13.83 9.26 -12.23
CA ASP A 383 12.54 9.76 -11.77
C ASP A 383 11.79 8.63 -11.05
N THR A 384 10.68 8.96 -10.41
CA THR A 384 9.88 8.01 -9.62
C THR A 384 9.34 6.86 -10.46
N ARG A 385 8.87 7.13 -11.69
CA ARG A 385 8.28 6.13 -12.59
C ARG A 385 9.34 5.17 -13.15
N THR A 386 10.48 5.70 -13.60
CA THR A 386 11.61 4.92 -14.11
C THR A 386 12.17 4.00 -13.02
N THR A 387 12.33 4.52 -11.79
CA THR A 387 12.75 3.72 -10.63
C THR A 387 11.76 2.60 -10.34
N HIS A 388 10.47 2.91 -10.32
CA HIS A 388 9.41 1.93 -10.09
C HIS A 388 9.38 0.84 -11.17
N SER A 389 9.48 1.22 -12.45
CA SER A 389 9.54 0.26 -13.57
C SER A 389 10.71 -0.72 -13.45
N PHE A 390 11.89 -0.24 -13.02
CA PHE A 390 13.04 -1.11 -12.78
C PHE A 390 12.76 -2.07 -11.62
N MET A 391 12.22 -1.56 -10.51
CA MET A 391 11.87 -2.35 -9.33
C MET A 391 10.84 -3.45 -9.65
N LEU A 392 9.81 -3.13 -10.44
CA LEU A 392 8.86 -4.15 -10.93
C LEU A 392 9.56 -5.24 -11.75
N SER A 393 10.44 -4.86 -12.67
CA SER A 393 11.17 -5.82 -13.51
C SER A 393 12.08 -6.78 -12.70
N MET A 394 12.59 -6.32 -11.55
CA MET A 394 13.37 -7.15 -10.63
C MET A 394 12.49 -8.20 -9.93
N ARG A 395 11.23 -7.86 -9.67
CA ARG A 395 10.25 -8.69 -8.95
C ARG A 395 9.48 -9.63 -9.86
N THR A 396 9.45 -9.39 -11.16
CA THR A 396 8.85 -10.31 -12.13
C THR A 396 9.74 -11.55 -12.33
N LYS A 397 9.20 -12.75 -12.09
CA LYS A 397 9.92 -14.01 -12.31
C LYS A 397 10.33 -14.15 -13.78
N LYS A 398 11.62 -14.43 -14.01
CA LYS A 398 12.17 -14.63 -15.35
C LYS A 398 11.46 -15.80 -16.05
N GLY A 399 10.74 -15.53 -17.13
CA GLY A 399 10.01 -16.55 -17.89
C GLY A 399 8.53 -16.69 -17.57
N SER A 400 7.97 -15.92 -16.62
CA SER A 400 6.51 -15.73 -16.59
C SER A 400 6.11 -14.92 -17.82
N GLN A 401 5.65 -15.58 -18.89
CA GLN A 401 5.00 -14.86 -19.97
C GLN A 401 3.76 -14.17 -19.38
N HIS A 402 3.76 -12.85 -19.41
CA HIS A 402 2.66 -12.03 -18.96
C HIS A 402 1.50 -12.17 -19.93
N THR A 403 0.66 -13.18 -19.75
CA THR A 403 -0.67 -13.13 -20.34
C THR A 403 -1.41 -12.04 -19.56
N LEU A 404 -1.70 -10.92 -20.24
CA LEU A 404 -2.65 -9.93 -19.73
C LEU A 404 -3.89 -10.69 -19.26
N GLN A 405 -4.45 -10.28 -18.12
CA GLN A 405 -5.72 -10.85 -17.71
C GLN A 405 -6.73 -10.55 -18.82
N ASN A 406 -7.64 -11.48 -19.11
CA ASN A 406 -8.66 -11.23 -20.11
C ASN A 406 -9.41 -9.95 -19.72
N LEU A 407 -9.42 -8.94 -20.59
CA LEU A 407 -10.10 -7.68 -20.36
C LEU A 407 -11.59 -7.88 -20.10
N ASP A 408 -12.19 -8.97 -20.60
CA ASP A 408 -13.58 -9.32 -20.29
C ASP A 408 -13.80 -9.56 -18.79
N SER A 409 -12.77 -9.97 -18.03
CA SER A 409 -12.86 -10.09 -16.58
C SER A 409 -12.89 -8.75 -15.83
N LEU A 410 -12.67 -7.63 -16.53
CA LEU A 410 -12.80 -6.26 -16.01
C LEU A 410 -14.20 -5.67 -16.26
N ARG A 411 -15.06 -6.41 -16.96
CA ARG A 411 -16.43 -6.05 -17.29
C ARG A 411 -17.42 -6.74 -16.35
N GLY A 412 -18.55 -6.11 -16.14
CA GLY A 412 -19.66 -6.69 -15.39
C GLY A 412 -19.62 -6.38 -13.90
N SER A 413 -20.81 -6.45 -13.29
CA SER A 413 -21.04 -6.11 -11.91
C SER A 413 -20.98 -7.36 -11.02
N HIS A 414 -20.20 -7.29 -9.94
CA HIS A 414 -20.20 -8.34 -8.92
C HIS A 414 -21.25 -8.05 -7.84
N TRP A 415 -22.03 -9.06 -7.51
CA TRP A 415 -23.15 -8.99 -6.56
C TRP A 415 -22.90 -9.92 -5.39
N SER A 416 -22.94 -9.39 -4.17
CA SER A 416 -22.77 -10.17 -2.95
C SER A 416 -24.08 -10.87 -2.56
N MET A 417 -24.03 -12.19 -2.31
CA MET A 417 -25.15 -12.90 -1.69
C MET A 417 -25.41 -12.39 -0.27
N LYS A 418 -24.34 -12.01 0.45
CA LYS A 418 -24.43 -11.46 1.80
C LYS A 418 -25.08 -10.09 1.80
N GLY A 419 -24.72 -9.24 0.84
CA GLY A 419 -25.36 -7.95 0.60
C GLY A 419 -26.83 -8.06 0.15
N TYR A 420 -27.27 -9.22 -0.35
CA TYR A 420 -28.66 -9.50 -0.71
C TYR A 420 -29.48 -10.07 0.45
N LEU A 421 -28.96 -11.07 1.17
CA LEU A 421 -29.69 -11.83 2.19
C LEU A 421 -29.36 -11.46 3.65
N GLY A 422 -28.32 -10.65 3.86
CA GLY A 422 -27.71 -10.46 5.17
C GLY A 422 -27.14 -11.76 5.73
N GLU A 423 -27.39 -12.01 7.02
CA GLU A 423 -26.95 -13.21 7.74
C GLU A 423 -27.81 -14.46 7.46
N THR A 424 -28.79 -14.37 6.56
CA THR A 424 -29.66 -15.51 6.23
C THR A 424 -28.87 -16.58 5.47
N GLU A 425 -29.11 -17.86 5.80
CA GLU A 425 -28.51 -18.97 5.08
C GLU A 425 -28.95 -19.00 3.60
N VAL A 426 -27.98 -19.14 2.71
CA VAL A 426 -28.21 -19.21 1.27
C VAL A 426 -28.70 -20.61 0.87
N ASN A 427 -29.61 -20.69 -0.09
CA ASN A 427 -30.04 -21.93 -0.72
C ASN A 427 -30.13 -21.76 -2.24
N GLN A 428 -30.37 -22.85 -2.95
CA GLN A 428 -30.45 -22.87 -4.41
C GLN A 428 -31.45 -21.86 -4.99
N SER A 429 -32.66 -21.77 -4.41
CA SER A 429 -33.69 -20.84 -4.90
C SER A 429 -33.31 -19.38 -4.70
N HIS A 430 -32.60 -19.04 -3.61
CA HIS A 430 -32.14 -17.67 -3.38
C HIS A 430 -31.18 -17.19 -4.48
N VAL A 431 -30.25 -18.04 -4.93
CA VAL A 431 -29.28 -17.71 -5.97
C VAL A 431 -29.98 -17.46 -7.30
N ILE A 432 -30.89 -18.37 -7.71
CA ILE A 432 -31.66 -18.24 -8.94
C ILE A 432 -32.57 -17.01 -8.91
N ASN A 433 -33.22 -16.74 -7.77
CA ASN A 433 -34.09 -15.57 -7.62
C ASN A 433 -33.32 -14.26 -7.71
N LEU A 434 -32.09 -14.19 -7.15
CA LEU A 434 -31.26 -13.01 -7.30
C LEU A 434 -30.87 -12.79 -8.77
N ALA A 435 -30.41 -13.84 -9.45
CA ALA A 435 -30.05 -13.76 -10.87
C ALA A 435 -31.23 -13.33 -11.75
N GLY A 436 -32.42 -13.93 -11.55
CA GLY A 436 -33.64 -13.55 -12.26
C GLY A 436 -34.04 -12.11 -11.99
N LYS A 437 -34.00 -11.68 -10.72
CA LYS A 437 -34.33 -10.29 -10.34
C LYS A 437 -33.37 -9.28 -10.96
N LEU A 438 -32.08 -9.58 -11.02
CA LEU A 438 -31.08 -8.73 -11.69
C LEU A 438 -31.36 -8.65 -13.20
N GLN A 439 -31.68 -9.77 -13.83
CA GLN A 439 -32.06 -9.80 -15.24
C GLN A 439 -33.35 -9.00 -15.50
N ASP A 440 -34.37 -9.14 -14.65
CA ASP A 440 -35.65 -8.41 -14.76
C ASP A 440 -35.47 -6.90 -14.68
N PHE A 441 -34.51 -6.43 -13.87
CA PHE A 441 -34.16 -5.01 -13.79
C PHE A 441 -33.29 -4.53 -14.97
N GLY A 442 -32.85 -5.43 -15.85
CA GLY A 442 -32.06 -5.09 -17.03
C GLY A 442 -30.55 -4.96 -16.78
N PHE A 443 -30.04 -5.65 -15.76
CA PHE A 443 -28.59 -5.83 -15.59
C PHE A 443 -28.07 -6.89 -16.55
N ASP A 444 -27.01 -6.55 -17.28
CA ASP A 444 -26.28 -7.45 -18.17
C ASP A 444 -24.98 -7.93 -17.48
N ASP A 445 -24.37 -9.02 -17.96
CA ASP A 445 -23.08 -9.55 -17.46
C ASP A 445 -22.99 -9.72 -15.93
N ILE A 446 -23.94 -10.49 -15.38
CA ILE A 446 -24.12 -10.68 -13.93
C ILE A 446 -23.07 -11.66 -13.38
N GLN A 447 -22.34 -11.25 -12.34
CA GLN A 447 -21.48 -12.12 -11.54
C GLN A 447 -21.96 -12.14 -10.09
N ILE A 448 -22.36 -13.29 -9.55
CA ILE A 448 -22.77 -13.42 -8.14
C ILE A 448 -21.63 -14.04 -7.32
N SER A 449 -21.27 -13.38 -6.22
CA SER A 449 -20.31 -13.87 -5.23
C SER A 449 -21.04 -14.67 -4.15
N MET A 450 -20.63 -15.93 -3.99
CA MET A 450 -21.16 -16.86 -2.98
C MET A 450 -20.42 -16.66 -1.64
N ASP A 451 -20.67 -15.53 -0.98
CA ASP A 451 -20.02 -15.09 0.27
C ASP A 451 -20.83 -15.38 1.56
N ASN A 452 -21.93 -16.13 1.45
CA ASN A 452 -22.64 -16.74 2.58
C ASN A 452 -22.14 -18.17 2.82
N ASN A 453 -22.58 -18.80 3.91
CA ASN A 453 -22.30 -20.21 4.23
C ASN A 453 -22.92 -21.17 3.20
N TRP A 454 -22.38 -21.33 2.00
CA TRP A 454 -22.91 -22.22 0.95
C TRP A 454 -22.54 -23.71 1.15
N GLN A 455 -21.59 -23.97 2.05
CA GLN A 455 -21.16 -25.31 2.48
C GLN A 455 -21.99 -25.76 3.69
N ALA A 456 -22.11 -27.08 3.91
CA ALA A 456 -22.74 -27.61 5.12
C ALA A 456 -21.87 -27.32 6.34
N GLU A 457 -20.60 -27.71 6.28
CA GLU A 457 -19.56 -27.30 7.22
C GLU A 457 -18.44 -26.59 6.47
N HIS A 458 -17.85 -25.57 7.09
CA HIS A 458 -16.79 -24.79 6.45
C HIS A 458 -15.54 -25.64 6.20
N GLY A 459 -15.08 -25.71 4.95
CA GLY A 459 -13.95 -26.54 4.54
C GLY A 459 -14.36 -27.87 3.88
N ASP A 460 -15.66 -28.14 3.73
CA ASP A 460 -16.13 -29.28 2.92
C ASP A 460 -15.77 -29.11 1.43
N LEU A 461 -15.71 -27.86 0.96
CA LEU A 461 -15.44 -27.49 -0.44
C LEU A 461 -16.44 -28.11 -1.42
N THR A 462 -17.66 -28.37 -0.95
CA THR A 462 -18.81 -28.88 -1.72
C THR A 462 -20.08 -28.17 -1.28
N PHE A 463 -21.06 -28.07 -2.17
CA PHE A 463 -22.36 -27.49 -1.83
C PHE A 463 -23.06 -28.32 -0.76
N ASP A 464 -23.78 -27.66 0.15
CA ASP A 464 -24.66 -28.33 1.10
C ASP A 464 -25.81 -29.04 0.36
N PRO A 465 -25.89 -30.38 0.40
CA PRO A 465 -26.90 -31.13 -0.34
C PRO A 465 -28.34 -30.89 0.14
N THR A 466 -28.52 -30.37 1.36
CA THR A 466 -29.86 -30.05 1.90
C THR A 466 -30.40 -28.74 1.35
N ARG A 467 -29.54 -27.73 1.21
CA ARG A 467 -29.89 -26.39 0.71
C ARG A 467 -29.68 -26.25 -0.80
N PHE A 468 -28.86 -27.09 -1.39
CA PHE A 468 -28.58 -27.17 -2.83
C PHE A 468 -28.82 -28.61 -3.33
N PRO A 469 -30.09 -29.07 -3.37
CA PRO A 469 -30.42 -30.46 -3.71
C PRO A 469 -30.18 -30.82 -5.18
N ASN A 470 -30.04 -29.84 -6.08
CA ASN A 470 -29.75 -30.08 -7.49
C ASN A 470 -28.85 -28.97 -8.06
N VAL A 471 -27.55 -29.08 -7.78
CA VAL A 471 -26.53 -28.09 -8.20
C VAL A 471 -26.45 -28.03 -9.72
N THR A 472 -26.52 -29.17 -10.39
CA THR A 472 -26.45 -29.23 -11.86
C THR A 472 -27.56 -28.40 -12.49
N GLN A 473 -28.81 -28.55 -12.05
CA GLN A 473 -29.92 -27.74 -12.53
C GLN A 473 -29.73 -26.26 -12.21
N MET A 474 -29.26 -25.91 -11.00
CA MET A 474 -29.00 -24.53 -10.65
C MET A 474 -27.99 -23.88 -11.61
N LEU A 475 -26.90 -24.59 -11.95
CA LEU A 475 -25.91 -24.08 -12.89
C LEU A 475 -26.48 -23.97 -14.31
N GLU A 476 -27.32 -24.90 -14.76
CA GLU A 476 -28.03 -24.79 -16.05
C GLU A 476 -28.96 -23.56 -16.09
N ASP A 477 -29.73 -23.34 -15.02
CA ASP A 477 -30.64 -22.19 -14.88
C ASP A 477 -29.85 -20.87 -14.91
N LEU A 478 -28.75 -20.78 -14.14
CA LEU A 478 -27.88 -19.60 -14.13
C LEU A 478 -27.22 -19.34 -15.48
N SER A 479 -26.81 -20.39 -16.18
CA SER A 479 -26.29 -20.30 -17.55
C SER A 479 -27.33 -19.70 -18.50
N SER A 480 -28.59 -20.12 -18.39
CA SER A 480 -29.70 -19.57 -19.20
C SER A 480 -29.99 -18.10 -18.92
N LEU A 481 -29.66 -17.63 -17.70
CA LEU A 481 -29.78 -16.25 -17.28
C LEU A 481 -28.53 -15.41 -17.62
N ASN A 482 -27.53 -15.98 -18.29
CA ASN A 482 -26.20 -15.38 -18.51
C ASN A 482 -25.55 -14.89 -17.20
N CYS A 483 -25.75 -15.66 -16.11
CA CYS A 483 -25.22 -15.37 -14.80
C CYS A 483 -24.02 -16.27 -14.50
N ARG A 484 -22.95 -15.66 -14.00
CA ARG A 484 -21.71 -16.33 -13.58
C ARG A 484 -21.59 -16.35 -12.06
N LEU A 485 -20.83 -17.31 -11.52
CA LEU A 485 -20.57 -17.43 -10.08
C LEU A 485 -19.10 -17.23 -9.73
N THR A 486 -18.88 -16.51 -8.64
CA THR A 486 -17.62 -16.46 -7.90
C THR A 486 -17.78 -17.23 -6.60
N MET A 487 -16.97 -18.26 -6.38
CA MET A 487 -17.02 -19.03 -5.13
C MET A 487 -16.07 -18.44 -4.11
N VAL A 488 -16.57 -18.08 -2.92
CA VAL A 488 -15.72 -17.68 -1.80
C VAL A 488 -15.23 -18.92 -1.07
N VAL A 489 -13.91 -19.04 -0.96
CA VAL A 489 -13.21 -20.19 -0.38
C VAL A 489 -12.14 -19.73 0.60
N SER A 490 -11.78 -20.59 1.55
CA SER A 490 -10.73 -20.32 2.53
C SER A 490 -9.83 -21.53 2.71
N PRO A 491 -8.62 -21.37 3.28
CA PRO A 491 -7.76 -22.49 3.64
C PRO A 491 -8.13 -23.14 4.99
N TYR A 492 -9.23 -22.73 5.64
CA TYR A 492 -9.67 -23.29 6.92
C TYR A 492 -10.66 -24.43 6.76
N PHE A 493 -10.53 -25.38 7.67
CA PHE A 493 -11.35 -26.58 7.74
C PHE A 493 -11.86 -26.72 9.17
N HIS A 494 -13.15 -26.50 9.35
CA HIS A 494 -13.82 -26.68 10.64
C HIS A 494 -13.65 -28.14 11.11
N PHE A 495 -13.57 -28.39 12.42
CA PHE A 495 -13.36 -29.75 12.94
C PHE A 495 -14.47 -30.73 12.55
N SER A 496 -15.68 -30.23 12.28
CA SER A 496 -16.82 -31.01 11.80
C SER A 496 -16.82 -31.25 10.28
N SER A 497 -15.90 -30.66 9.52
CA SER A 497 -15.85 -30.84 8.07
C SER A 497 -15.55 -32.29 7.70
N THR A 498 -16.19 -32.75 6.63
CA THR A 498 -15.97 -34.05 6.00
C THR A 498 -14.50 -34.29 5.59
N ASN A 499 -13.76 -33.22 5.25
CA ASN A 499 -12.35 -33.33 4.89
C ASN A 499 -11.41 -33.33 6.11
N PHE A 500 -11.88 -32.92 7.29
CA PHE A 500 -11.01 -32.66 8.45
C PHE A 500 -10.28 -33.92 8.92
N LYS A 501 -11.01 -35.02 9.08
CA LYS A 501 -10.42 -36.30 9.52
C LYS A 501 -9.35 -36.78 8.56
N GLN A 502 -9.67 -36.86 7.27
CA GLN A 502 -8.72 -37.30 6.24
C GLN A 502 -7.47 -36.41 6.22
N CYS A 503 -7.64 -35.08 6.27
CA CYS A 503 -6.51 -34.15 6.26
C CYS A 503 -5.65 -34.25 7.52
N THR A 504 -6.25 -34.57 8.66
CA THR A 504 -5.51 -34.84 9.90
C THR A 504 -4.71 -36.13 9.80
N ASP A 505 -5.33 -37.23 9.37
CA ASP A 505 -4.68 -38.54 9.20
C ASP A 505 -3.52 -38.47 8.19
N GLU A 506 -3.70 -37.70 7.11
CA GLU A 506 -2.67 -37.45 6.10
C GLU A 506 -1.72 -36.29 6.44
N SER A 507 -1.82 -35.72 7.65
CA SER A 507 -0.98 -34.62 8.16
C SER A 507 -0.94 -33.36 7.28
N LYS A 508 -2.03 -33.03 6.55
CA LYS A 508 -2.08 -31.91 5.59
C LYS A 508 -2.24 -30.53 6.24
N PHE A 509 -2.52 -30.46 7.54
CA PHE A 509 -2.70 -29.20 8.26
C PHE A 509 -1.40 -28.66 8.84
N VAL A 510 -1.36 -27.34 9.04
CA VAL A 510 -0.30 -26.68 9.82
C VAL A 510 -0.36 -27.21 11.25
N LYS A 511 0.81 -27.50 11.82
CA LYS A 511 0.92 -28.08 13.15
C LYS A 511 1.04 -27.01 14.24
N ASP A 512 0.74 -27.40 15.46
CA ASP A 512 0.80 -26.58 16.66
C ASP A 512 2.24 -26.24 17.11
N ALA A 513 2.36 -25.59 18.27
CA ALA A 513 3.64 -25.25 18.89
C ALA A 513 4.54 -26.46 19.18
N GLY A 514 3.97 -27.66 19.37
CA GLY A 514 4.74 -28.89 19.55
C GLY A 514 5.27 -29.47 18.24
N GLY A 515 4.63 -29.17 17.10
CA GLY A 515 5.01 -29.70 15.80
C GLY A 515 4.60 -31.16 15.57
N TRP A 516 3.78 -31.72 16.48
CA TRP A 516 3.35 -33.11 16.44
C TRP A 516 1.89 -33.26 16.01
N VAL A 517 1.02 -32.36 16.47
CA VAL A 517 -0.43 -32.42 16.24
C VAL A 517 -0.92 -31.25 15.39
N THR A 518 -2.12 -31.40 14.82
CA THR A 518 -2.79 -30.34 14.07
C THR A 518 -2.99 -29.10 14.93
N GLY A 519 -2.54 -27.94 14.45
CA GLY A 519 -2.77 -26.67 15.10
C GLY A 519 -4.17 -26.17 14.82
N LEU A 520 -4.97 -26.00 15.87
CA LEU A 520 -6.30 -25.43 15.78
C LEU A 520 -6.28 -23.92 16.04
N VAL A 521 -7.13 -23.19 15.33
CA VAL A 521 -7.34 -21.75 15.47
C VAL A 521 -8.81 -21.44 15.68
N HIS A 522 -9.08 -20.41 16.48
CA HIS A 522 -10.41 -19.81 16.56
C HIS A 522 -10.57 -18.81 15.42
N SER A 523 -11.18 -19.24 14.32
CA SER A 523 -11.53 -18.40 13.18
C SER A 523 -12.96 -17.87 13.29
N GLU A 524 -13.35 -16.95 12.41
CA GLU A 524 -14.75 -16.54 12.26
C GLU A 524 -15.68 -17.70 11.84
N PHE A 525 -15.11 -18.79 11.32
CA PHE A 525 -15.82 -20.02 10.93
C PHE A 525 -15.86 -21.06 12.07
N GLY A 526 -15.50 -20.67 13.29
CA GLY A 526 -15.38 -21.58 14.44
C GLY A 526 -13.98 -22.16 14.62
N LEU A 527 -13.89 -23.28 15.35
CA LEU A 527 -12.64 -23.97 15.65
C LEU A 527 -12.19 -24.77 14.41
N ALA A 528 -11.09 -24.36 13.79
CA ALA A 528 -10.66 -24.88 12.50
C ALA A 528 -9.16 -25.18 12.45
N ALA A 529 -8.76 -26.07 11.54
CA ALA A 529 -7.38 -26.27 11.13
C ALA A 529 -7.13 -25.58 9.79
N ILE A 530 -5.89 -25.16 9.53
CA ILE A 530 -5.50 -24.51 8.27
C ILE A 530 -4.65 -25.46 7.42
N ALA A 531 -4.99 -25.62 6.14
CA ALA A 531 -4.23 -26.45 5.21
C ALA A 531 -2.81 -25.91 4.98
N ASP A 532 -1.80 -26.76 5.09
CA ASP A 532 -0.40 -26.39 4.91
C ASP A 532 0.01 -26.40 3.42
N ILE A 533 -0.41 -25.35 2.71
CA ILE A 533 -0.15 -25.13 1.28
C ILE A 533 1.34 -24.90 0.98
N THR A 534 2.21 -24.80 2.01
CA THR A 534 3.67 -24.74 1.77
C THR A 534 4.20 -26.05 1.16
N ALA A 535 3.50 -27.17 1.37
CA ALA A 535 3.77 -28.45 0.71
C ALA A 535 3.03 -28.54 -0.62
N SER A 536 3.74 -28.86 -1.71
CA SER A 536 3.15 -28.96 -3.06
C SER A 536 2.04 -30.00 -3.16
N GLU A 537 2.18 -31.14 -2.46
CA GLU A 537 1.15 -32.18 -2.32
C GLU A 537 -0.20 -31.61 -1.84
N VAL A 538 -0.17 -30.74 -0.82
CA VAL A 538 -1.37 -30.16 -0.21
C VAL A 538 -1.95 -29.09 -1.13
N ALA A 539 -1.09 -28.31 -1.79
CA ALA A 539 -1.50 -27.36 -2.82
C ALA A 539 -2.22 -28.04 -3.98
N ASP A 540 -1.65 -29.13 -4.52
CA ASP A 540 -2.24 -29.91 -5.63
C ASP A 540 -3.59 -30.53 -5.22
N TRP A 541 -3.68 -31.05 -3.99
CA TRP A 541 -4.94 -31.57 -3.44
C TRP A 541 -6.02 -30.49 -3.33
N PHE A 542 -5.67 -29.31 -2.82
CA PHE A 542 -6.59 -28.20 -2.67
C PHE A 542 -7.07 -27.69 -4.03
N GLN A 543 -6.16 -27.53 -4.99
CA GLN A 543 -6.48 -27.20 -6.37
C GLN A 543 -7.43 -28.22 -7.01
N LYS A 544 -7.21 -29.53 -6.79
CA LYS A 544 -8.10 -30.58 -7.29
C LYS A 544 -9.51 -30.44 -6.71
N LYS A 545 -9.64 -30.12 -5.42
CA LYS A 545 -10.95 -29.88 -4.77
C LYS A 545 -11.67 -28.68 -5.38
N LEU A 546 -10.99 -27.55 -5.53
CA LEU A 546 -11.55 -26.36 -6.17
C LEU A 546 -11.92 -26.60 -7.64
N TYR A 547 -11.13 -27.39 -8.35
CA TYR A 547 -11.41 -27.75 -9.73
C TYR A 547 -12.67 -28.63 -9.86
N LEU A 548 -12.87 -29.60 -8.96
CA LEU A 548 -14.10 -30.39 -8.89
C LEU A 548 -15.32 -29.51 -8.57
N LEU A 549 -15.15 -28.54 -7.66
CA LEU A 549 -16.17 -27.54 -7.35
C LEU A 549 -16.53 -26.69 -8.57
N LYS A 550 -15.53 -26.26 -9.36
CA LYS A 550 -15.74 -25.48 -10.60
C LYS A 550 -16.65 -26.20 -11.59
N LEU A 551 -16.55 -27.52 -11.66
CA LEU A 551 -17.34 -28.36 -12.58
C LEU A 551 -18.75 -28.66 -12.07
N GLY A 552 -19.09 -28.25 -10.85
CA GLY A 552 -20.36 -28.60 -10.20
C GLY A 552 -20.47 -30.10 -9.90
N SER A 553 -19.36 -30.81 -9.73
CA SER A 553 -19.39 -32.25 -9.47
C SER A 553 -19.83 -32.56 -8.04
N GLU A 554 -20.95 -33.26 -7.90
CA GLU A 554 -21.51 -33.67 -6.60
C GLU A 554 -20.76 -34.86 -5.96
N THR A 555 -19.97 -35.60 -6.73
CA THR A 555 -19.28 -36.82 -6.29
C THR A 555 -17.77 -36.63 -6.37
N GLY A 556 -17.10 -36.52 -5.22
CA GLY A 556 -15.63 -36.42 -5.10
C GLY A 556 -14.84 -37.66 -5.55
N SER A 557 -15.31 -38.42 -6.54
CA SER A 557 -14.67 -39.62 -7.07
C SER A 557 -13.85 -39.33 -8.33
N ASP A 558 -12.71 -40.02 -8.46
CA ASP A 558 -11.73 -40.00 -9.55
C ASP A 558 -12.33 -40.26 -10.95
N VAL A 559 -13.08 -39.29 -11.47
CA VAL A 559 -13.36 -39.20 -12.90
C VAL A 559 -12.15 -38.53 -13.54
N SER A 560 -11.58 -39.14 -14.59
CA SER A 560 -10.59 -38.50 -15.44
C SER A 560 -11.23 -37.25 -16.02
N VAL A 561 -10.92 -36.09 -15.44
CA VAL A 561 -11.56 -34.85 -15.85
C VAL A 561 -10.90 -34.33 -17.12
N ASP A 562 -11.71 -34.10 -18.13
CA ASP A 562 -11.30 -33.40 -19.34
C ASP A 562 -11.12 -31.90 -19.04
N THR A 563 -9.87 -31.47 -18.92
CA THR A 563 -9.49 -30.10 -18.58
C THR A 563 -9.85 -29.06 -19.63
N SER A 564 -10.23 -29.49 -20.84
CA SER A 564 -10.61 -28.58 -21.93
C SER A 564 -11.98 -27.90 -21.76
N LYS A 565 -12.84 -28.39 -20.85
CA LYS A 565 -14.20 -27.85 -20.61
C LYS A 565 -14.29 -26.82 -19.49
N ALA A 566 -13.18 -26.50 -18.83
CA ALA A 566 -13.17 -25.65 -17.64
C ALA A 566 -13.40 -24.15 -17.92
N GLU A 567 -13.34 -23.71 -19.19
CA GLU A 567 -13.57 -22.30 -19.57
C GLU A 567 -15.07 -22.00 -19.80
N GLU A 568 -15.91 -23.04 -19.99
CA GLU A 568 -17.35 -22.91 -20.30
C GLU A 568 -18.27 -23.07 -19.06
N THR A 569 -17.72 -23.12 -17.84
CA THR A 569 -18.51 -23.35 -16.63
C THR A 569 -19.14 -22.07 -16.09
N VAL A 570 -20.29 -22.17 -15.42
CA VAL A 570 -20.93 -21.02 -14.74
C VAL A 570 -20.07 -20.49 -13.59
N ILE A 571 -19.37 -21.37 -12.87
CA ILE A 571 -18.38 -20.97 -11.87
C ILE A 571 -17.12 -20.52 -12.60
N GLN A 572 -16.87 -19.21 -12.59
CA GLN A 572 -15.81 -18.58 -13.38
C GLN A 572 -14.63 -18.11 -12.53
N ALA A 573 -14.87 -17.75 -11.28
CA ALA A 573 -13.85 -17.20 -10.40
C ALA A 573 -13.88 -17.77 -8.98
N PHE A 574 -12.75 -17.66 -8.30
CA PHE A 574 -12.62 -17.96 -6.87
C PHE A 574 -12.19 -16.72 -6.12
N ARG A 575 -12.78 -16.48 -4.95
CA ARG A 575 -12.35 -15.45 -4.00
C ARG A 575 -11.75 -16.15 -2.79
N LEU A 576 -10.46 -15.92 -2.55
CA LEU A 576 -9.74 -16.43 -1.40
C LEU A 576 -9.87 -15.44 -0.23
N THR A 577 -10.51 -15.90 0.85
CA THR A 577 -10.59 -15.18 2.11
C THR A 577 -9.80 -15.90 3.21
N TYR A 578 -9.21 -15.12 4.12
CA TYR A 578 -8.63 -15.62 5.36
C TYR A 578 -9.50 -15.30 6.59
N GLY A 579 -10.64 -14.64 6.37
CA GLY A 579 -11.55 -14.21 7.40
C GLY A 579 -10.98 -13.23 8.43
N ARG A 580 -11.81 -12.84 9.39
CA ARG A 580 -11.40 -12.01 10.52
C ARG A 580 -10.74 -12.84 11.63
N GLY A 581 -9.52 -12.44 12.03
CA GLY A 581 -8.82 -12.97 13.22
C GLY A 581 -8.03 -14.27 13.03
N ALA A 582 -7.04 -14.49 13.90
CA ALA A 582 -6.30 -15.73 14.15
C ALA A 582 -5.91 -16.60 12.92
N TRP A 583 -5.13 -16.06 11.97
CA TRP A 583 -4.89 -16.76 10.70
C TRP A 583 -4.02 -18.02 10.77
N LEU A 584 -3.18 -18.13 11.79
CA LEU A 584 -2.26 -19.24 11.96
C LEU A 584 -2.27 -19.70 13.42
N PRO A 585 -2.01 -20.99 13.69
CA PRO A 585 -1.80 -21.48 15.05
C PRO A 585 -0.72 -20.69 15.78
N TYR A 586 -0.81 -20.62 17.11
CA TYR A 586 0.30 -20.10 17.92
C TYR A 586 1.54 -20.96 17.67
N LYS A 587 2.69 -20.34 17.36
CA LYS A 587 3.95 -21.06 17.07
C LYS A 587 3.78 -22.12 15.96
N PRO A 588 3.34 -21.74 14.74
CA PRO A 588 2.97 -22.70 13.71
C PRO A 588 4.20 -23.48 13.22
N HIS A 589 4.02 -24.77 12.96
CA HIS A 589 5.01 -25.61 12.32
C HIS A 589 4.54 -25.98 10.91
N PHE A 590 5.24 -25.45 9.91
CA PHE A 590 5.03 -25.80 8.50
C PHE A 590 5.85 -27.04 8.13
N ARG A 591 5.37 -27.81 7.15
CA ARG A 591 6.08 -28.96 6.55
C ARG A 591 7.40 -28.56 5.89
N LEU A 592 7.56 -27.31 5.48
CA LEU A 592 8.82 -26.75 4.97
C LEU A 592 9.91 -26.62 6.07
N GLY A 593 9.57 -26.84 7.34
CA GLY A 593 10.47 -26.69 8.48
C GLY A 593 10.74 -25.23 8.82
N GLU A 594 11.92 -24.95 9.37
CA GLU A 594 12.35 -23.64 9.87
C GLU A 594 12.41 -22.53 8.80
N SER A 595 12.30 -22.89 7.51
CA SER A 595 12.21 -21.94 6.41
C SER A 595 10.80 -21.43 6.13
N GLY A 596 9.76 -22.00 6.77
CA GLY A 596 8.37 -21.59 6.55
C GLY A 596 8.02 -20.31 7.31
N THR A 597 7.49 -19.30 6.61
CA THR A 597 7.03 -18.04 7.22
C THR A 597 5.59 -17.70 6.82
N PRO A 598 4.87 -16.87 7.61
CA PRO A 598 3.52 -16.44 7.25
C PRO A 598 3.40 -15.75 5.88
N ASN A 599 4.43 -14.97 5.48
CA ASN A 599 4.46 -14.32 4.18
C ASN A 599 4.65 -15.35 3.05
N MET A 600 5.52 -16.34 3.26
CA MET A 600 5.67 -17.45 2.33
C MET A 600 4.38 -18.26 2.16
N PHE A 601 3.64 -18.49 3.25
CA PHE A 601 2.36 -19.19 3.21
C PHE A 601 1.36 -18.46 2.30
N ARG A 602 1.16 -17.15 2.49
CA ARG A 602 0.28 -16.32 1.65
C ARG A 602 0.72 -16.29 0.19
N ARG A 603 2.03 -16.16 -0.06
CA ARG A 603 2.61 -16.21 -1.41
C ARG A 603 2.29 -17.53 -2.11
N ARG A 604 2.58 -18.66 -1.46
CA ARG A 604 2.35 -20.00 -2.00
C ARG A 604 0.87 -20.27 -2.27
N MET A 605 -0.01 -19.81 -1.38
CA MET A 605 -1.45 -19.93 -1.59
C MET A 605 -1.92 -19.15 -2.82
N THR A 606 -1.45 -17.91 -2.98
CA THR A 606 -1.77 -17.08 -4.15
C THR A 606 -1.24 -17.69 -5.45
N GLU A 607 0.00 -18.19 -5.43
CA GLU A 607 0.62 -18.86 -6.58
C GLU A 607 -0.11 -20.16 -6.95
N ALA A 608 -0.55 -20.95 -5.96
CA ALA A 608 -1.33 -22.16 -6.19
C ALA A 608 -2.69 -21.86 -6.85
N LEU A 609 -3.37 -20.78 -6.49
CA LEU A 609 -4.63 -20.42 -7.16
C LEU A 609 -4.38 -19.88 -8.58
N SER A 610 -3.27 -19.17 -8.79
CA SER A 610 -2.95 -18.58 -10.09
C SER A 610 -2.76 -19.61 -11.20
N SER A 611 -2.38 -20.85 -10.88
CA SER A 611 -2.21 -21.90 -11.87
C SER A 611 -3.52 -22.51 -12.38
N MET A 612 -4.68 -22.16 -11.80
CA MET A 612 -5.99 -22.73 -12.17
C MET A 612 -6.64 -22.10 -13.41
N ALA A 613 -5.94 -21.23 -14.15
CA ALA A 613 -6.41 -20.55 -15.37
C ALA A 613 -7.79 -19.85 -15.25
N SER A 614 -8.18 -19.48 -14.02
CA SER A 614 -9.45 -18.81 -13.72
C SER A 614 -9.14 -17.45 -13.08
N PRO A 615 -9.91 -16.38 -13.34
CA PRO A 615 -9.80 -15.16 -12.57
C PRO A 615 -9.97 -15.45 -11.08
N PHE A 616 -9.20 -14.77 -10.24
CA PHE A 616 -9.28 -14.96 -8.81
C PHE A 616 -9.06 -13.66 -8.07
N ILE A 617 -9.77 -13.55 -6.95
CA ILE A 617 -9.74 -12.42 -6.03
C ILE A 617 -9.02 -12.91 -4.77
N VAL A 618 -8.00 -12.18 -4.31
CA VAL A 618 -7.24 -12.56 -3.11
C VAL A 618 -7.30 -11.45 -2.11
N GLU A 619 -7.93 -11.74 -0.96
CA GLU A 619 -8.05 -10.75 0.10
C GLU A 619 -6.72 -10.44 0.75
N HIS A 620 -5.81 -11.41 0.91
CA HIS A 620 -4.52 -11.20 1.58
C HIS A 620 -3.38 -11.91 0.86
N THR A 621 -2.37 -11.16 0.41
CA THR A 621 -1.21 -11.72 -0.31
C THR A 621 0.10 -11.05 0.07
N SER A 622 1.23 -11.63 -0.33
CA SER A 622 2.56 -11.07 -0.11
C SER A 622 3.52 -11.57 -1.20
N ASP A 623 4.34 -10.65 -1.71
CA ASP A 623 5.36 -10.85 -2.75
C ASP A 623 4.83 -11.61 -3.97
N THR A 624 3.70 -11.13 -4.48
CA THR A 624 2.92 -11.73 -5.58
C THR A 624 2.58 -10.72 -6.67
N SER A 625 3.30 -9.60 -6.76
CA SER A 625 3.07 -8.60 -7.83
C SER A 625 3.27 -9.16 -9.25
N HIS A 626 3.96 -10.28 -9.40
CA HIS A 626 4.07 -11.03 -10.66
C HIS A 626 2.79 -11.79 -11.03
N VAL A 627 1.92 -12.03 -10.06
CA VAL A 627 0.65 -12.72 -10.21
C VAL A 627 -0.45 -11.71 -10.52
N ARG A 628 -1.29 -11.99 -11.52
CA ARG A 628 -2.40 -11.11 -11.92
C ARG A 628 -3.69 -11.52 -11.23
N SER A 629 -3.80 -11.18 -9.94
CA SER A 629 -5.00 -11.38 -9.12
C SER A 629 -5.70 -10.07 -8.85
N PHE A 630 -7.02 -10.10 -8.68
CA PHE A 630 -7.76 -8.96 -8.16
C PHE A 630 -7.51 -8.81 -6.65
N ILE A 631 -7.13 -7.61 -6.21
CA ILE A 631 -6.98 -7.28 -4.79
C ILE A 631 -8.19 -6.44 -4.37
N PRO A 632 -9.07 -6.94 -3.49
CA PRO A 632 -10.23 -6.20 -3.03
C PRO A 632 -9.84 -5.11 -2.04
N VAL A 633 -10.47 -3.94 -2.19
CA VAL A 633 -10.31 -2.76 -1.36
C VAL A 633 -11.68 -2.19 -1.06
N GLN A 634 -12.00 -2.09 0.23
CA GLN A 634 -13.28 -1.55 0.70
C GLN A 634 -13.16 -0.05 0.99
N ALA A 635 -14.24 0.69 0.82
CA ALA A 635 -14.33 2.06 1.33
C ALA A 635 -14.76 2.06 2.80
N THR A 636 -14.22 2.95 3.62
CA THR A 636 -14.64 3.12 5.01
C THR A 636 -15.59 4.31 5.12
N LEU A 637 -16.76 4.08 5.71
CA LEU A 637 -17.72 5.12 6.06
C LEU A 637 -17.30 5.77 7.39
N ILE A 638 -16.97 7.05 7.32
CA ILE A 638 -16.60 7.87 8.48
C ILE A 638 -17.48 9.11 8.57
N THR A 639 -17.53 9.74 9.73
CA THR A 639 -18.18 11.05 9.91
C THR A 639 -17.13 12.14 10.03
N ARG A 640 -17.09 13.07 9.07
CA ARG A 640 -16.24 14.27 9.12
C ARG A 640 -17.08 15.49 9.52
N GLY A 641 -16.88 15.99 10.73
CA GLY A 641 -17.74 17.03 11.30
C GLY A 641 -19.14 16.48 11.55
N ASN A 642 -20.13 16.91 10.77
CA ASN A 642 -21.50 16.39 10.83
C ASN A 642 -21.94 15.72 9.51
N ARG A 643 -20.98 15.28 8.70
CA ARG A 643 -21.20 14.78 7.34
C ARG A 643 -20.61 13.38 7.16
N PRO A 644 -21.41 12.41 6.69
CA PRO A 644 -20.91 11.11 6.24
C PRO A 644 -19.99 11.24 5.01
N CYS A 645 -18.86 10.54 5.04
CA CYS A 645 -17.87 10.52 3.98
C CYS A 645 -17.28 9.11 3.78
N LEU A 646 -16.91 8.80 2.55
CA LEU A 646 -16.14 7.61 2.20
C LEU A 646 -14.65 7.97 2.14
N THR A 647 -13.81 7.12 2.72
CA THR A 647 -12.35 7.32 2.74
C THR A 647 -11.62 5.98 2.61
N GLY A 648 -10.31 6.00 2.40
CA GLY A 648 -9.44 4.83 2.51
C GLY A 648 -9.30 4.05 1.20
N ILE A 649 -10.36 3.95 0.39
CA ILE A 649 -10.34 3.20 -0.86
C ILE A 649 -9.35 3.75 -1.89
N LEU A 650 -9.32 5.07 -2.09
CA LEU A 650 -8.46 5.71 -3.10
C LEU A 650 -6.99 5.63 -2.70
N GLU A 651 -6.69 5.97 -1.45
CA GLU A 651 -5.34 5.95 -0.91
C GLU A 651 -4.77 4.54 -0.91
N THR A 652 -5.62 3.55 -0.61
CA THR A 652 -5.24 2.14 -0.63
C THR A 652 -5.00 1.67 -2.06
N ALA A 653 -5.89 2.01 -2.99
CA ALA A 653 -5.77 1.62 -4.39
C ALA A 653 -4.51 2.19 -5.06
N LEU A 654 -4.23 3.48 -4.87
CA LEU A 654 -3.04 4.11 -5.44
C LEU A 654 -1.75 3.48 -4.90
N THR A 655 -1.71 3.17 -3.61
CA THR A 655 -0.55 2.53 -2.98
C THR A 655 -0.36 1.09 -3.49
N LEU A 656 -1.42 0.28 -3.58
CA LEU A 656 -1.35 -1.07 -4.14
C LEU A 656 -0.89 -1.06 -5.62
N GLY A 657 -1.38 -0.08 -6.39
CA GLY A 657 -0.92 0.15 -7.76
C GLY A 657 0.60 0.40 -7.82
N LEU A 658 1.11 1.26 -6.95
CA LEU A 658 2.55 1.52 -6.80
C LEU A 658 3.33 0.33 -6.20
N MET A 659 2.68 -0.63 -5.56
CA MET A 659 3.32 -1.88 -5.10
C MET A 659 3.40 -2.94 -6.21
N GLY A 660 2.80 -2.69 -7.38
CA GLY A 660 2.80 -3.59 -8.53
C GLY A 660 1.56 -4.45 -8.68
N TYR A 661 0.46 -4.10 -8.02
CA TYR A 661 -0.85 -4.75 -8.15
C TYR A 661 -1.79 -3.90 -9.01
N PRO A 662 -1.86 -4.14 -10.33
CA PRO A 662 -2.65 -3.29 -11.22
C PRO A 662 -4.16 -3.58 -11.18
N TYR A 663 -4.57 -4.79 -10.79
CA TYR A 663 -5.95 -5.22 -10.77
C TYR A 663 -6.54 -5.06 -9.37
N ILE A 664 -7.14 -3.91 -9.13
CA ILE A 664 -7.71 -3.53 -7.82
C ILE A 664 -9.23 -3.56 -7.96
N MET A 665 -9.89 -4.21 -7.01
CA MET A 665 -11.34 -4.34 -6.99
C MET A 665 -11.93 -3.42 -5.91
N ALA A 666 -12.90 -2.57 -6.26
CA ALA A 666 -13.67 -1.81 -5.29
C ALA A 666 -14.72 -2.71 -4.63
N ASP A 667 -14.50 -3.10 -3.38
CA ASP A 667 -15.24 -4.20 -2.73
C ASP A 667 -16.19 -3.68 -1.63
N GLY A 668 -17.21 -2.95 -2.06
CA GLY A 668 -18.23 -2.40 -1.18
C GLY A 668 -17.72 -1.34 -0.18
N ILE A 669 -18.45 -1.24 0.94
CA ILE A 669 -18.27 -0.23 1.98
C ILE A 669 -18.36 -0.91 3.36
N THR A 670 -17.56 -0.45 4.32
CA THR A 670 -17.54 -0.91 5.71
C THR A 670 -17.66 0.27 6.68
N ALA A 671 -18.14 0.03 7.90
CA ALA A 671 -18.17 1.04 8.96
C ALA A 671 -16.77 1.29 9.55
N ASP A 672 -16.60 2.40 10.29
CA ASP A 672 -15.32 2.83 10.88
C ASP A 672 -14.71 1.80 11.87
N ASP A 673 -15.56 1.02 12.54
CA ASP A 673 -15.11 -0.09 13.40
C ASP A 673 -14.85 -1.40 12.63
N LYS A 674 -14.78 -1.31 11.29
CA LYS A 674 -14.65 -2.44 10.35
C LYS A 674 -15.74 -3.49 10.50
N LYS A 675 -16.88 -3.11 11.09
CA LYS A 675 -18.08 -3.94 11.05
C LYS A 675 -18.76 -3.77 9.71
N GLU A 676 -19.62 -4.73 9.42
CA GLU A 676 -20.47 -4.71 8.26
C GLU A 676 -21.52 -3.63 8.43
N LEU A 677 -21.81 -2.92 7.34
CA LEU A 677 -22.87 -1.93 7.30
C LEU A 677 -24.22 -2.58 7.61
N ARG A 678 -24.96 -2.01 8.55
CA ARG A 678 -26.32 -2.44 8.84
C ARG A 678 -27.27 -1.87 7.80
N THR A 679 -28.39 -2.56 7.58
CA THR A 679 -29.44 -2.09 6.66
C THR A 679 -29.94 -0.70 7.10
N GLY A 680 -29.93 0.24 6.15
CA GLY A 680 -30.35 1.63 6.39
C GLY A 680 -29.26 2.61 6.84
N GLU A 681 -28.02 2.16 7.08
CA GLU A 681 -26.90 3.05 7.43
C GLU A 681 -26.30 3.77 6.21
N LEU A 682 -26.46 3.21 5.01
CA LEU A 682 -25.98 3.78 3.77
C LEU A 682 -27.09 4.60 3.09
N SER A 683 -26.87 5.90 2.88
CA SER A 683 -27.79 6.73 2.11
C SER A 683 -27.68 6.44 0.61
N LEU A 684 -28.76 6.68 -0.14
CA LEU A 684 -28.76 6.52 -1.60
C LEU A 684 -27.70 7.43 -2.25
N GLU A 685 -27.54 8.66 -1.74
CA GLU A 685 -26.51 9.58 -2.22
C GLU A 685 -25.10 8.99 -2.07
N LEU A 686 -24.74 8.49 -0.89
CA LEU A 686 -23.42 7.89 -0.68
C LEU A 686 -23.21 6.62 -1.50
N TYR A 687 -24.25 5.81 -1.70
CA TYR A 687 -24.19 4.66 -2.59
C TYR A 687 -23.88 5.07 -4.03
N VAL A 688 -24.52 6.14 -4.53
CA VAL A 688 -24.27 6.69 -5.87
C VAL A 688 -22.86 7.26 -5.97
N ARG A 689 -22.39 8.03 -4.99
CA ARG A 689 -21.00 8.53 -4.94
C ARG A 689 -19.96 7.42 -4.90
N TRP A 690 -20.24 6.35 -4.17
CA TRP A 690 -19.41 5.15 -4.19
C TRP A 690 -19.42 4.50 -5.58
N LEU A 691 -20.59 4.37 -6.21
CA LEU A 691 -20.71 3.73 -7.52
C LEU A 691 -20.00 4.50 -8.63
N GLU A 692 -20.10 5.84 -8.61
CA GLU A 692 -19.36 6.76 -9.48
C GLU A 692 -17.85 6.47 -9.44
N LEU A 693 -17.30 6.22 -8.25
CA LEU A 693 -15.90 5.83 -8.08
C LEU A 693 -15.65 4.37 -8.47
N ALA A 694 -16.46 3.44 -7.97
CA ALA A 694 -16.23 2.01 -8.04
C ALA A 694 -16.29 1.46 -9.48
N THR A 695 -17.19 2.00 -10.31
CA THR A 695 -17.33 1.58 -11.72
C THR A 695 -16.12 1.93 -12.59
N ILE A 696 -15.29 2.89 -12.14
CA ILE A 696 -14.02 3.27 -12.77
C ILE A 696 -12.90 2.28 -12.40
N PHE A 697 -13.03 1.52 -11.31
CA PHE A 697 -12.03 0.53 -10.92
C PHE A 697 -11.98 -0.64 -11.91
N PRO A 698 -10.84 -1.36 -11.97
CA PRO A 698 -10.71 -2.59 -12.77
C PRO A 698 -11.87 -3.58 -12.57
N ALA A 699 -12.31 -3.78 -11.32
CA ALA A 699 -13.51 -4.53 -10.98
C ALA A 699 -14.19 -3.91 -9.75
N TYR A 700 -15.46 -4.24 -9.50
CA TYR A 700 -16.17 -3.78 -8.30
C TYR A 700 -17.25 -4.77 -7.86
N GLN A 701 -17.51 -4.81 -6.56
CA GLN A 701 -18.59 -5.58 -5.94
C GLN A 701 -19.53 -4.64 -5.20
N HIS A 702 -20.83 -4.72 -5.51
CA HIS A 702 -21.85 -3.90 -4.85
C HIS A 702 -21.94 -4.26 -3.35
N PRO A 703 -21.98 -3.25 -2.45
CA PRO A 703 -22.14 -3.50 -1.01
C PRO A 703 -23.55 -3.99 -0.67
N VAL A 704 -24.55 -3.47 -1.38
CA VAL A 704 -25.96 -3.80 -1.21
C VAL A 704 -26.67 -3.74 -2.56
N THR A 705 -27.76 -4.48 -2.69
CA THR A 705 -28.61 -4.44 -3.87
C THR A 705 -29.48 -3.17 -3.92
N PRO A 706 -29.71 -2.54 -5.09
CA PRO A 706 -30.44 -1.28 -5.22
C PRO A 706 -31.86 -1.25 -4.63
N TRP A 707 -32.56 -2.39 -4.61
CA TRP A 707 -33.91 -2.48 -4.06
C TRP A 707 -33.99 -2.46 -2.52
N HIS A 708 -32.85 -2.33 -1.83
CA HIS A 708 -32.84 -2.03 -0.39
C HIS A 708 -33.03 -0.54 -0.08
N PHE A 709 -32.92 0.35 -1.08
CA PHE A 709 -33.18 1.76 -0.90
C PHE A 709 -34.68 2.07 -1.02
N LYS A 710 -35.13 3.14 -0.36
CA LYS A 710 -36.54 3.57 -0.39
C LYS A 710 -37.01 3.91 -1.80
N ASP A 711 -36.17 4.60 -2.57
CA ASP A 711 -36.43 4.93 -3.96
C ASP A 711 -35.73 3.88 -4.85
N VAL A 712 -36.43 2.75 -5.04
CA VAL A 712 -35.90 1.58 -5.76
C VAL A 712 -35.66 1.92 -7.23
N ASP A 713 -36.60 2.59 -7.88
CA ASP A 713 -36.51 2.91 -9.31
C ASP A 713 -35.33 3.84 -9.59
N LEU A 714 -35.14 4.87 -8.75
CA LEU A 714 -34.00 5.77 -8.86
C LEU A 714 -32.67 5.03 -8.63
N ALA A 715 -32.60 4.20 -7.59
CA ALA A 715 -31.40 3.44 -7.27
C ALA A 715 -31.02 2.49 -8.42
N VAL A 716 -31.97 1.71 -8.94
CA VAL A 716 -31.75 0.80 -10.07
C VAL A 716 -31.31 1.56 -11.32
N ALA A 717 -32.01 2.64 -11.67
CA ALA A 717 -31.70 3.44 -12.85
C ALA A 717 -30.31 4.08 -12.76
N MET A 718 -29.95 4.64 -11.60
CA MET A 718 -28.61 5.17 -11.35
C MET A 718 -27.56 4.07 -11.46
N THR A 719 -27.81 2.88 -10.91
CA THR A 719 -26.85 1.77 -10.98
C THR A 719 -26.56 1.37 -12.41
N ILE A 720 -27.59 1.07 -13.20
CA ILE A 720 -27.44 0.63 -14.59
C ILE A 720 -26.74 1.69 -15.43
N ASN A 721 -27.17 2.95 -15.30
CA ASN A 721 -26.63 4.03 -16.12
C ASN A 721 -25.16 4.32 -15.79
N LEU A 722 -24.81 4.43 -14.50
CA LEU A 722 -23.43 4.68 -14.09
C LEU A 722 -22.52 3.51 -14.47
N THR A 723 -22.97 2.27 -14.27
CA THR A 723 -22.23 1.07 -14.70
C THR A 723 -21.94 1.11 -16.20
N ARG A 724 -22.97 1.20 -17.05
CA ARG A 724 -22.79 1.19 -18.52
C ARG A 724 -21.91 2.34 -18.99
N HIS A 725 -22.12 3.53 -18.42
CA HIS A 725 -21.40 4.73 -18.80
C HIS A 725 -19.92 4.67 -18.43
N ASN A 726 -19.62 4.42 -17.15
CA ASN A 726 -18.24 4.43 -16.66
C ASN A 726 -17.45 3.22 -17.17
N GLU A 727 -18.08 2.07 -17.38
CA GLU A 727 -17.42 0.93 -18.02
C GLU A 727 -17.03 1.25 -19.47
N ALA A 728 -17.89 1.88 -20.26
CA ALA A 728 -17.55 2.28 -21.62
C ALA A 728 -16.35 3.25 -21.65
N ILE A 729 -16.32 4.23 -20.74
CA ILE A 729 -15.19 5.17 -20.62
C ILE A 729 -13.92 4.46 -20.20
N LYS A 730 -13.98 3.68 -19.11
CA LYS A 730 -12.86 2.90 -18.57
C LYS A 730 -12.27 2.02 -19.67
N MET A 731 -13.10 1.22 -20.34
CA MET A 731 -12.64 0.30 -21.38
C MET A 731 -12.08 1.02 -22.59
N SER A 732 -12.63 2.17 -22.99
CA SER A 732 -12.08 2.97 -24.11
C SER A 732 -10.62 3.39 -23.89
N VAL A 733 -10.21 3.56 -22.63
CA VAL A 733 -8.83 3.90 -22.26
C VAL A 733 -7.98 2.65 -22.04
N LEU A 734 -8.53 1.60 -21.43
CA LEU A 734 -7.79 0.37 -21.17
C LEU A 734 -7.50 -0.46 -22.43
N GLU A 735 -8.31 -0.33 -23.47
CA GLU A 735 -8.14 -1.03 -24.75
C GLU A 735 -7.11 -0.35 -25.68
N GLU A 736 -6.57 0.81 -25.29
CA GLU A 736 -5.52 1.49 -26.06
C GLU A 736 -4.20 0.71 -26.04
N SER A 737 -3.50 0.67 -27.17
CA SER A 737 -2.31 -0.19 -27.33
C SER A 737 -1.15 0.16 -26.39
N ASP A 738 -0.94 1.44 -26.12
CA ASP A 738 0.09 1.93 -25.20
C ASP A 738 -0.24 1.55 -23.75
N VAL A 739 -1.50 1.69 -23.34
CA VAL A 739 -1.97 1.26 -22.03
C VAL A 739 -1.82 -0.26 -21.88
N LEU A 740 -2.22 -1.05 -22.88
CA LEU A 740 -2.04 -2.51 -22.86
C LEU A 740 -0.57 -2.93 -22.76
N GLU A 741 0.33 -2.24 -23.46
CA GLU A 741 1.77 -2.48 -23.36
C GLU A 741 2.30 -2.17 -21.95
N GLU A 742 1.86 -1.08 -21.34
CA GLU A 742 2.20 -0.71 -19.96
C GLU A 742 1.65 -1.72 -18.93
N LEU A 743 0.41 -2.17 -19.10
CA LEU A 743 -0.20 -3.20 -18.25
C LEU A 743 0.52 -4.54 -18.37
N SER A 744 0.98 -4.90 -19.57
CA SER A 744 1.80 -6.12 -19.77
C SER A 744 3.10 -6.09 -18.97
N ARG A 745 3.67 -4.89 -18.77
CA ARG A 745 4.85 -4.62 -17.93
C ARG A 745 4.54 -4.51 -16.44
N GLY A 746 3.26 -4.57 -16.06
CA GLY A 746 2.79 -4.50 -14.68
C GLY A 746 2.59 -3.10 -14.12
N PHE A 747 2.50 -2.08 -14.98
CA PHE A 747 2.12 -0.74 -14.52
C PHE A 747 0.69 -0.71 -14.01
N PRO A 748 0.38 0.15 -13.03
CA PRO A 748 -0.95 0.24 -12.45
C PRO A 748 -1.99 0.74 -13.46
N ILE A 749 -3.24 0.29 -13.30
CA ILE A 749 -4.39 0.85 -14.00
C ILE A 749 -4.77 2.20 -13.39
N LEU A 750 -4.93 2.24 -12.07
CA LEU A 750 -5.21 3.44 -11.29
C LEU A 750 -3.89 4.09 -10.87
N ARG A 751 -3.62 5.30 -11.37
CA ARG A 751 -2.32 5.95 -11.26
C ARG A 751 -2.42 7.28 -10.54
N PRO A 752 -1.41 7.65 -9.74
CA PRO A 752 -1.33 9.00 -9.22
C PRO A 752 -1.20 10.03 -10.35
N VAL A 753 -1.66 11.27 -10.14
CA VAL A 753 -1.59 12.34 -11.15
C VAL A 753 -0.16 12.60 -11.63
N TRP A 754 0.84 12.51 -10.73
CA TRP A 754 2.25 12.68 -11.09
C TRP A 754 2.80 11.61 -12.04
N TRP A 755 2.08 10.52 -12.30
CA TRP A 755 2.55 9.43 -13.16
C TRP A 755 2.93 9.88 -14.58
N ASN A 756 2.22 10.88 -15.11
CA ASN A 756 2.51 11.46 -16.43
C ASN A 756 3.65 12.50 -16.39
N GLU A 757 3.95 13.07 -15.22
CA GLU A 757 5.05 14.03 -15.02
C GLU A 757 5.90 13.65 -13.78
N PRO A 758 6.56 12.48 -13.77
CA PRO A 758 7.19 11.90 -12.57
C PRO A 758 8.44 12.65 -12.09
N ALA A 759 8.94 13.61 -12.87
CA ALA A 759 10.07 14.48 -12.50
C ALA A 759 9.61 15.86 -11.98
N ASN A 760 8.33 16.20 -12.11
CA ASN A 760 7.80 17.49 -11.71
C ASN A 760 7.37 17.45 -10.24
N GLN A 761 8.16 18.03 -9.33
CA GLN A 761 7.86 17.97 -7.90
C GLN A 761 6.49 18.57 -7.53
N THR A 762 5.93 19.46 -8.35
CA THR A 762 4.60 20.08 -8.13
C THR A 762 3.47 19.06 -8.25
N THR A 763 3.58 18.06 -9.12
CA THR A 763 2.54 17.03 -9.29
C THR A 763 2.53 16.02 -8.14
N HIS A 764 3.63 15.94 -7.38
CA HIS A 764 3.71 15.22 -6.11
C HIS A 764 3.11 16.01 -4.93
N SER A 765 2.52 17.20 -5.19
CA SER A 765 1.90 18.03 -4.16
C SER A 765 0.72 17.32 -3.49
N LEU A 766 0.49 17.70 -2.25
CA LEU A 766 -0.63 17.22 -1.43
C LEU A 766 -2.00 17.71 -1.92
N GLU A 767 -2.01 18.69 -2.82
CA GLU A 767 -3.22 19.25 -3.44
C GLU A 767 -3.85 18.30 -4.47
N MET A 768 -3.09 17.33 -5.00
CA MET A 768 -3.55 16.36 -6.01
C MET A 768 -3.76 14.94 -5.42
N LYS A 769 -3.98 14.84 -4.10
CA LYS A 769 -4.07 13.54 -3.41
C LYS A 769 -5.42 12.83 -3.56
N ASP A 770 -6.46 13.57 -3.95
CA ASP A 770 -7.85 13.11 -4.03
C ASP A 770 -8.36 13.05 -5.49
N GLU A 771 -7.41 12.89 -6.42
CA GLU A 771 -7.60 12.73 -7.87
C GLU A 771 -6.62 11.69 -8.38
N PHE A 772 -7.00 10.98 -9.45
CA PHE A 772 -6.16 9.93 -10.01
C PHE A 772 -6.41 9.78 -11.51
N LEU A 773 -5.45 9.14 -12.18
CA LEU A 773 -5.53 8.79 -13.58
C LEU A 773 -5.99 7.34 -13.73
N VAL A 774 -6.79 7.05 -14.76
CA VAL A 774 -6.95 5.69 -15.29
C VAL A 774 -6.17 5.62 -16.60
N GLY A 775 -5.23 4.69 -16.68
CA GLY A 775 -4.26 4.67 -17.76
C GLY A 775 -3.46 5.97 -17.81
N SER A 776 -3.16 6.45 -19.01
CA SER A 776 -2.45 7.72 -19.24
C SER A 776 -3.40 8.89 -19.53
N LYS A 777 -4.70 8.64 -19.74
CA LYS A 777 -5.60 9.60 -20.42
C LYS A 777 -6.88 10.02 -19.70
N LEU A 778 -7.29 9.34 -18.64
CA LEU A 778 -8.53 9.67 -17.93
C LEU A 778 -8.20 10.24 -16.55
N LEU A 779 -8.48 11.52 -16.29
CA LEU A 779 -8.41 12.07 -14.92
C LEU A 779 -9.77 11.97 -14.26
N VAL A 780 -9.77 11.47 -13.04
CA VAL A 780 -10.96 11.24 -12.22
C VAL A 780 -10.80 11.94 -10.88
N ALA A 781 -11.78 12.78 -10.55
CA ALA A 781 -11.82 13.60 -9.35
C ALA A 781 -13.12 13.32 -8.57
N PRO A 782 -13.17 12.26 -7.75
CA PRO A 782 -14.42 11.80 -7.13
C PRO A 782 -14.92 12.75 -6.03
N VAL A 783 -16.23 12.77 -5.81
CA VAL A 783 -16.87 13.39 -4.63
C VAL A 783 -17.32 12.28 -3.69
N LEU A 784 -16.77 12.26 -2.48
CA LEU A 784 -16.94 11.13 -1.55
C LEU A 784 -17.67 11.48 -0.26
N CYS A 785 -18.19 12.69 -0.14
CA CYS A 785 -18.90 13.16 1.05
C CYS A 785 -20.32 13.58 0.71
N GLU A 786 -21.26 13.24 1.58
CA GLU A 786 -22.68 13.53 1.40
C GLU A 786 -22.98 15.05 1.40
N GLY A 787 -23.88 15.51 0.55
CA GLY A 787 -24.22 16.92 0.37
C GLY A 787 -23.17 17.75 -0.36
N VAL A 788 -22.02 17.19 -0.75
CA VAL A 788 -21.05 17.90 -1.59
C VAL A 788 -21.51 17.91 -3.04
N ARG A 789 -21.55 19.10 -3.65
CA ARG A 789 -21.99 19.33 -5.03
C ARG A 789 -20.97 20.08 -5.89
N SER A 790 -19.82 20.42 -5.33
CA SER A 790 -18.73 21.02 -6.09
C SER A 790 -17.39 20.71 -5.47
N ARG A 791 -16.34 20.66 -6.29
CA ARG A 791 -14.96 20.54 -5.82
C ARG A 791 -14.00 21.31 -6.72
N ASP A 792 -12.82 21.60 -6.19
CA ASP A 792 -11.70 22.06 -7.01
C ASP A 792 -11.07 20.86 -7.73
N ILE A 793 -10.55 21.11 -8.93
CA ILE A 793 -9.91 20.10 -9.77
C ILE A 793 -8.55 20.58 -10.25
N ASN A 794 -7.51 19.77 -10.05
CA ASN A 794 -6.14 20.14 -10.40
C ASN A 794 -5.67 19.40 -11.66
N LEU A 795 -5.59 20.14 -12.77
CA LEU A 795 -5.14 19.59 -14.05
C LEU A 795 -3.61 19.62 -14.14
N PRO A 796 -2.96 18.47 -14.42
CA PRO A 796 -1.54 18.48 -14.79
C PRO A 796 -1.37 19.00 -16.22
N ARG A 797 -0.14 19.10 -16.71
CA ARG A 797 0.15 19.64 -18.06
C ARG A 797 -0.58 18.82 -19.13
N GLY A 798 -1.23 19.51 -20.06
CA GLY A 798 -1.93 18.90 -21.18
C GLY A 798 -3.16 19.69 -21.58
N VAL A 799 -3.85 19.22 -22.62
CA VAL A 799 -5.16 19.74 -23.02
C VAL A 799 -6.22 18.74 -22.55
N TRP A 800 -7.04 19.19 -21.63
CA TRP A 800 -8.06 18.38 -20.95
C TRP A 800 -9.43 18.72 -21.51
N GLN A 801 -10.15 17.71 -21.98
CA GLN A 801 -11.52 17.83 -22.43
C GLN A 801 -12.46 17.38 -21.31
N ASP A 802 -13.40 18.24 -20.93
CA ASP A 802 -14.47 17.86 -20.02
C ASP A 802 -15.36 16.80 -20.68
N TYR A 803 -15.47 15.63 -20.07
CA TYR A 803 -16.29 14.54 -20.60
C TYR A 803 -17.78 14.86 -20.58
N HIS A 804 -18.25 15.65 -19.61
CA HIS A 804 -19.66 16.05 -19.46
C HIS A 804 -20.01 17.20 -20.38
N THR A 805 -19.04 18.06 -20.63
CA THR A 805 -19.15 19.19 -21.55
C THR A 805 -18.10 19.06 -22.65
N PRO A 806 -18.32 18.22 -23.68
CA PRO A 806 -17.29 17.93 -24.70
C PRO A 806 -16.76 19.14 -25.47
N THR A 807 -17.45 20.28 -25.40
CA THR A 807 -17.02 21.56 -25.99
C THR A 807 -16.06 22.35 -25.11
N ARG A 808 -15.92 21.99 -23.82
CA ARG A 808 -15.06 22.64 -22.86
C ARG A 808 -13.68 21.97 -22.85
N TYR A 809 -12.68 22.76 -23.18
CA TYR A 809 -11.28 22.38 -23.11
C TYR A 809 -10.55 23.30 -22.14
N GLU A 810 -9.68 22.73 -21.32
CA GLU A 810 -8.87 23.43 -20.34
C GLU A 810 -7.40 23.07 -20.57
N ILE A 811 -6.52 24.07 -20.49
CA ILE A 811 -5.07 23.86 -20.67
C ILE A 811 -4.43 23.82 -19.28
N GLY A 812 -3.84 22.68 -18.92
CA GLY A 812 -3.06 22.52 -17.70
C GLY A 812 -1.60 22.95 -17.88
N PRO A 813 -0.86 23.23 -16.79
CA PRO A 813 -1.28 23.09 -15.40
C PRO A 813 -2.23 24.20 -14.95
N ALA A 814 -3.38 23.83 -14.40
CA ALA A 814 -4.42 24.76 -13.96
C ALA A 814 -5.29 24.15 -12.87
N THR A 815 -5.90 24.99 -12.03
CA THR A 815 -6.92 24.55 -11.08
C THR A 815 -8.28 25.07 -11.53
N ILE A 816 -9.20 24.17 -11.85
CA ILE A 816 -10.61 24.52 -12.05
C ILE A 816 -11.23 24.67 -10.66
N ARG A 817 -11.71 25.87 -10.33
CA ARG A 817 -12.32 26.14 -9.03
C ARG A 817 -13.81 25.84 -9.05
N ALA A 818 -14.32 25.28 -7.95
CA ALA A 818 -15.75 25.05 -7.71
C ALA A 818 -16.48 24.36 -8.88
N TYR A 819 -15.83 23.35 -9.49
CA TYR A 819 -16.44 22.54 -10.54
C TYR A 819 -17.70 21.86 -9.99
N GLN A 820 -18.82 22.00 -10.69
CA GLN A 820 -20.11 21.46 -10.25
C GLN A 820 -20.22 19.96 -10.52
N VAL A 821 -20.57 19.21 -9.48
CA VAL A 821 -20.74 17.75 -9.49
C VAL A 821 -22.12 17.41 -8.93
N PRO A 822 -23.20 17.66 -9.70
CA PRO A 822 -24.56 17.41 -9.24
C PRO A 822 -24.79 15.91 -8.98
N LEU A 823 -25.74 15.60 -8.11
CA LEU A 823 -26.21 14.24 -7.91
C LEU A 823 -27.33 13.97 -8.91
N GLY A 824 -27.00 13.50 -10.13
CA GLY A 824 -27.99 12.97 -11.08
C GLY A 824 -29.22 13.86 -11.38
N ARG A 825 -29.11 15.19 -11.29
CA ARG A 825 -30.17 16.14 -11.65
C ARG A 825 -29.58 17.42 -12.22
N SER A 826 -29.87 17.68 -13.50
CA SER A 826 -30.16 19.03 -13.98
C SER A 826 -31.39 18.92 -14.88
N GLY A 827 -32.53 19.36 -14.34
CA GLY A 827 -33.80 19.45 -15.04
C GLY A 827 -34.64 20.47 -14.30
N GLU A 828 -34.51 21.73 -14.74
CA GLU A 828 -35.49 22.81 -14.60
C GLU A 828 -36.09 23.04 -13.19
N ASP A 829 -35.42 23.87 -12.38
CA ASP A 829 -36.17 24.91 -11.64
C ASP A 829 -36.53 25.98 -12.67
N GLY A 830 -37.60 25.73 -13.41
CA GLY A 830 -38.26 26.73 -14.22
C GLY A 830 -39.21 27.52 -13.32
N GLY A 831 -38.79 28.74 -12.97
CA GLY A 831 -39.63 29.90 -12.70
C GLY A 831 -40.61 29.80 -11.55
N ASP A 832 -40.21 30.36 -10.41
CA ASP A 832 -41.07 31.20 -9.55
C ASP A 832 -40.18 32.37 -9.07
N ASP A 833 -39.78 33.22 -10.02
CA ASP A 833 -39.45 34.61 -9.71
C ASP A 833 -40.81 35.31 -9.52
N ASP A 834 -41.37 35.22 -8.30
CA ASP A 834 -42.42 36.14 -7.86
C ASP A 834 -41.75 37.50 -7.60
N ASP A 835 -41.56 38.25 -8.69
CA ASP A 835 -41.45 39.70 -8.69
C ASP A 835 -42.84 40.27 -8.30
N ASP A 836 -43.07 40.46 -7.00
CA ASP A 836 -44.10 41.37 -6.48
C ASP A 836 -43.42 42.46 -5.64
N ASP A 837 -42.72 43.36 -6.34
CA ASP A 837 -42.46 44.73 -5.87
C ASP A 837 -43.41 45.64 -6.68
N ASP A 838 -44.48 46.12 -6.04
CA ASP A 838 -45.12 47.40 -6.38
C ASP A 838 -45.69 47.99 -5.07
N ASP A 839 -44.91 48.92 -4.53
CA ASP A 839 -45.31 50.23 -3.99
C ASP A 839 -46.73 50.38 -3.40
N ASP A 840 -46.79 50.78 -2.11
CA ASP A 840 -47.49 52.00 -1.70
C ASP A 840 -47.13 52.34 -0.23
N ASP A 841 -46.29 53.37 -0.09
CA ASP A 841 -46.22 54.24 1.09
C ASP A 841 -47.55 55.01 1.20
N ASP A 842 -48.09 55.14 2.42
CA ASP A 842 -48.54 56.40 3.04
C ASP A 842 -49.55 56.16 4.20
N ASP A 843 -49.17 56.70 5.36
CA ASP A 843 -49.98 57.47 6.33
C ASP A 843 -51.22 56.84 7.01
N ASP A 844 -51.18 56.66 8.33
CA ASP A 844 -51.71 57.67 9.27
C ASP A 844 -51.72 57.18 10.74
N ASP A 845 -51.53 58.17 11.62
CA ASP A 845 -51.29 58.15 13.05
C ASP A 845 -52.50 57.82 13.96
N ASP A 846 -52.14 57.42 15.20
CA ASP A 846 -52.68 57.83 16.52
C ASP A 846 -54.03 57.31 17.11
N ASP A 847 -53.93 57.14 18.45
CA ASP A 847 -54.94 57.12 19.52
C ASP A 847 -55.81 55.85 19.70
N ASP A 848 -56.12 55.30 20.88
CA ASP A 848 -55.88 55.63 22.31
C ASP A 848 -56.51 54.49 23.16
N ASP A 849 -56.09 54.37 24.44
CA ASP A 849 -56.84 53.94 25.65
C ASP A 849 -57.39 52.49 25.76
N ASP A 850 -57.50 51.82 26.92
CA ASP A 850 -57.11 51.99 28.32
C ASP A 850 -57.54 50.71 29.08
N ASP A 851 -56.89 50.47 30.23
CA ASP A 851 -57.42 49.98 31.51
C ASP A 851 -57.89 48.52 31.77
N ASP A 852 -57.15 47.93 32.72
CA ASP A 852 -57.55 47.46 34.07
C ASP A 852 -58.19 46.08 34.35
N ASP A 853 -57.42 45.36 35.20
CA ASP A 853 -57.77 44.77 36.51
C ASP A 853 -58.60 43.48 36.69
N ASP A 854 -57.96 42.56 37.44
CA ASP A 854 -58.43 41.79 38.61
C ASP A 854 -59.65 40.85 38.45
N ASP A 855 -59.80 39.70 39.12
CA ASP A 855 -59.25 39.25 40.40
C ASP A 855 -59.56 37.75 40.65
N GLY A 856 -58.81 37.15 41.58
CA GLY A 856 -59.23 36.05 42.47
C GLY A 856 -59.12 34.62 41.93
N GLY A 857 -58.57 33.63 42.64
CA GLY A 857 -58.19 33.43 44.04
C GLY A 857 -58.24 31.90 44.28
N ASP A 858 -57.15 31.23 44.63
CA ASP A 858 -56.64 30.94 45.99
C ASP A 858 -57.04 29.53 46.52
N VAL A 859 -56.00 28.71 46.78
CA VAL A 859 -55.74 27.91 47.99
C VAL A 859 -56.47 26.57 48.28
N MET A 860 -55.63 25.53 48.32
CA MET A 860 -55.51 24.36 49.24
C MET A 860 -56.68 23.41 49.60
N LYS A 861 -56.24 22.13 49.67
CA LYS A 861 -56.42 21.09 50.73
C LYS A 861 -57.34 19.90 50.45
N CYS A 862 -56.66 18.74 50.43
CA CYS A 862 -56.90 17.47 51.12
C CYS A 862 -58.32 16.85 51.22
N ASP A 863 -58.35 15.63 50.70
CA ASP A 863 -58.86 14.37 51.27
C ASP A 863 -60.35 14.00 51.26
N ASP A 864 -60.47 12.68 51.03
CA ASP A 864 -61.50 11.71 51.35
C ASP A 864 -62.69 11.48 50.39
N GLY A 865 -62.82 10.21 49.98
CA GLY A 865 -64.09 9.48 50.09
C GLY A 865 -64.62 8.80 48.82
N ASP A 866 -64.28 7.52 48.68
CA ASP A 866 -65.11 6.35 48.33
C ASP A 866 -66.46 6.52 47.59
N ASP A 867 -66.68 5.71 46.54
CA ASP A 867 -67.70 4.63 46.48
C ASP A 867 -67.98 4.13 45.04
N ASP A 868 -67.72 2.83 44.85
CA ASP A 868 -68.55 1.76 44.25
C ASP A 868 -69.07 1.70 42.78
N ASP A 869 -69.16 0.42 42.36
CA ASP A 869 -69.82 -0.26 41.22
C ASP A 869 -69.09 -0.29 39.85
N GLY A 870 -68.78 -1.44 39.22
CA GLY A 870 -69.01 -2.86 39.53
C GLY A 870 -68.88 -3.76 38.27
N GLY A 871 -68.26 -4.94 38.45
CA GLY A 871 -68.44 -6.19 37.65
C GLY A 871 -67.45 -6.45 36.50
N GLY A 872 -66.72 -7.57 36.39
CA GLY A 872 -66.60 -8.78 37.22
C GLY A 872 -66.04 -9.97 36.38
N VAL A 873 -65.26 -10.84 37.05
CA VAL A 873 -65.18 -12.33 36.93
C VAL A 873 -64.29 -12.93 35.82
N ASP A 874 -63.37 -13.92 36.01
CA ASP A 874 -62.78 -14.67 37.15
C ASP A 874 -61.54 -15.50 36.63
N ASP A 875 -60.43 -15.51 37.39
CA ASP A 875 -59.68 -16.65 38.00
C ASP A 875 -58.93 -17.70 37.12
N ASP A 876 -57.76 -18.27 37.50
CA ASP A 876 -57.30 -18.79 38.80
C ASP A 876 -55.75 -18.83 38.98
N ASP A 877 -55.34 -18.76 40.26
CA ASP A 877 -54.19 -19.35 40.98
C ASP A 877 -52.72 -19.12 40.53
N GLY A 878 -51.74 -18.78 41.38
CA GLY A 878 -51.68 -18.65 42.84
C GLY A 878 -50.24 -18.84 43.36
N GLY A 879 -49.78 -17.93 44.23
CA GLY A 879 -48.66 -18.09 45.18
C GLY A 879 -47.22 -17.90 44.65
N GLY A 880 -46.31 -17.15 45.27
CA GLY A 880 -46.37 -16.40 46.52
C GLY A 880 -44.96 -16.05 47.01
N GLY A 881 -44.74 -14.78 47.36
CA GLY A 881 -44.02 -14.36 48.58
C GLY A 881 -42.55 -13.93 48.49
N GLY A 882 -42.33 -12.63 48.80
CA GLY A 882 -41.22 -11.96 49.53
C GLY A 882 -39.79 -12.14 49.01
N GLY A 883 -39.03 -11.10 48.63
CA GLY A 883 -38.82 -9.81 49.33
C GLY A 883 -37.92 -10.03 50.55
N ASP A 884 -36.89 -9.28 50.86
CA ASP A 884 -36.16 -8.17 50.25
C ASP A 884 -34.84 -8.06 51.07
N ASP A 885 -33.96 -7.18 50.61
CA ASP A 885 -33.04 -6.36 51.43
C ASP A 885 -31.64 -6.87 51.84
N ASP A 886 -30.70 -6.08 51.31
CA ASP A 886 -29.70 -5.27 52.03
C ASP A 886 -28.24 -5.74 52.20
N GLY A 887 -27.35 -4.83 51.76
CA GLY A 887 -26.02 -4.56 52.28
C GLY A 887 -24.92 -5.52 51.82
N GLY A 888 -23.76 -5.11 51.33
CA GLY A 888 -23.03 -3.85 51.49
C GLY A 888 -21.57 -4.18 51.84
N GLY A 889 -20.63 -3.67 51.05
CA GLY A 889 -19.27 -3.27 51.49
C GLY A 889 -18.20 -4.35 51.75
N GLY A 890 -17.22 -4.44 50.85
CA GLY A 890 -15.87 -3.89 51.08
C GLY A 890 -14.80 -4.71 51.83
N GLY A 891 -13.61 -4.82 51.18
CA GLY A 891 -12.27 -5.04 51.78
C GLY A 891 -12.00 -6.47 52.23
N GLY A 892 -10.83 -7.09 52.02
CA GLY A 892 -9.50 -6.55 51.86
C GLY A 892 -8.59 -7.30 52.85
N ASP A 893 -7.75 -8.16 52.29
CA ASP A 893 -6.43 -8.63 52.74
C ASP A 893 -6.20 -9.36 54.08
N ASP A 894 -5.25 -10.29 53.94
CA ASP A 894 -4.22 -10.73 54.88
C ASP A 894 -4.38 -12.04 55.65
N ASP A 895 -3.27 -12.80 55.54
CA ASP A 895 -2.59 -13.58 56.57
C ASP A 895 -2.72 -15.13 56.58
N ASP A 896 -1.51 -15.71 56.49
CA ASP A 896 -0.92 -16.69 57.41
C ASP A 896 -0.84 -18.19 57.06
N ASP A 897 0.41 -18.67 57.24
CA ASP A 897 0.83 -19.95 57.84
C ASP A 897 0.58 -21.24 57.02
N ASP A 898 1.39 -22.30 57.05
CA ASP A 898 2.68 -22.65 57.65
C ASP A 898 3.00 -24.07 57.09
N ASP A 899 4.18 -24.57 57.44
CA ASP A 899 4.62 -25.98 57.47
C ASP A 899 5.03 -26.62 56.11
N ASP A 900 6.31 -26.75 55.80
CA ASP A 900 7.39 -27.58 56.40
C ASP A 900 7.38 -29.06 55.94
N ASP A 901 8.60 -29.48 55.61
CA ASP A 901 9.17 -30.82 55.55
C ASP A 901 8.71 -31.74 54.40
N ASP A 902 9.58 -32.49 53.72
CA ASP A 902 11.04 -32.62 53.63
C ASP A 902 11.22 -33.76 52.59
N ASP A 903 12.30 -33.70 51.81
CA ASP A 903 13.25 -34.78 51.50
C ASP A 903 12.70 -36.22 51.23
N ASP A 904 13.16 -36.99 50.25
CA ASP A 904 14.39 -36.99 49.47
C ASP A 904 14.28 -38.20 48.51
N ASP A 905 15.16 -38.18 47.51
CA ASP A 905 15.86 -39.33 46.94
C ASP A 905 15.10 -40.36 46.05
N ASP A 906 15.50 -40.27 44.79
CA ASP A 906 16.29 -41.28 44.07
C ASP A 906 15.62 -42.44 43.31
N ASP A 907 16.22 -42.61 42.13
CA ASP A 907 16.52 -43.83 41.40
C ASP A 907 15.46 -44.46 40.49
N ASP A 908 15.79 -44.31 39.20
CA ASP A 908 16.12 -45.40 38.29
C ASP A 908 15.01 -46.08 37.46
N ASP A 909 15.36 -46.10 36.17
CA ASP A 909 15.33 -47.22 35.25
C ASP A 909 13.99 -47.67 34.63
N ASP A 910 14.00 -47.46 33.32
CA ASP A 910 13.87 -48.49 32.29
C ASP A 910 12.50 -49.13 31.99
N ASP A 911 12.27 -49.06 30.67
CA ASP A 911 11.79 -50.12 29.81
C ASP A 911 10.29 -50.43 29.70
N ASP A 912 9.90 -50.31 28.45
CA ASP A 912 9.15 -51.29 27.67
C ASP A 912 7.63 -51.39 27.86
N ASP A 913 6.99 -50.90 26.79
CA ASP A 913 6.11 -51.65 25.91
C ASP A 913 4.73 -52.13 26.40
N ASP A 914 3.81 -52.02 25.44
CA ASP A 914 2.57 -52.77 25.28
C ASP A 914 1.42 -52.45 26.26
N ASP A 915 0.42 -51.71 25.78
CA ASP A 915 -0.70 -52.39 25.10
C ASP A 915 -1.76 -51.40 24.59
N GLU A 916 -2.31 -51.78 23.45
CA GLU A 916 -3.41 -51.16 22.70
C GLU A 916 -4.66 -50.85 23.56
N LYS A 917 -5.25 -49.67 23.33
CA LYS A 917 -6.69 -49.53 23.01
C LYS A 917 -7.08 -48.17 22.44
#